data_AF-A0A953Z6P5-F1
#
_entry.id   AF-A0A953Z6P5-F1
#
_cell.length_a   1.000
_cell.length_b   1.000
_cell.length_c   1.000
_cell.angle_alpha   90.00
_cell.angle_beta   90.00
_cell.angle_gamma   90.00
#
_symmetry.space_group_name_H-M   'P 1'
#
loop_
_entity.id
_entity.type
_entity.pdbx_description
1 polymer ?
#
loop_
_entity_poly.entity_id
_entity_poly.type
_entity_poly.pdbx_seq_one_letter_code
_entity_poly.pdbx_strand_id
1 'polypeptide(L)'
;MRRLPLLLLVPALTAPVAAQCLDADTGSVISTADDDIVNINLGHSFTMPDGSSVTSLDVDTNGRVTHVGASGGTNWTENNTQFLGAAHIAPLWTDISPNLGTGLFFYTDANKSVLTWLDVQYYGGSATFTVQLIMRADNTFTIIHDQRVPTDSAIVGSSNGSGAGGQTDLSTLIGGSTNFGTNTVWEDLAVTDLADTKLDYTAGYTVAGTDCMSPPLPTPDVPAEGDTNLPAATPSSLAFVTGLDIEGNFTGSSLQIDADISRTAFSMTTTACNPGSVIGTWLPAPNINHPFICQNYTRLADKLSTTGETVQRLEQVCDWAWLKHSFGSTNSDGCGGGCVPAGFNELGLNCSDTYGASLNASRNNSGPPWEINPFMGDWGPAGSHWDRGFPDPMNGSSIDSAQNAVVAPDNVVFRSAIIDNTDLGTSGATYFGMCYYIHRWEPEENRDNNMSHRTVDLDPGSGTYGVATNDLAYGSVLNRWPGARVESAANLDGSSVARDGRFYVASSVTALNDGWYRYEYAVHNRDNHGRNGQFRVPIADTASVRDMGTHRVRVDDSGAAADWTSNHDTVNDEVVFTAPGVAMGDPIVARYAQPWNTVFNFWFETNAAPEDGSVEIMQAVPQVNAAGSVLVAADVPTCLPLIENIAAGCGVITMNVTGQLNYTDLTFSITGIDPSSLAAGILIGVDLTATQFDLGTAGFGPNGCYFSTPLIASLGAGIVGSTASLSLMTSGANLPDLIVQGAVLRVGGPVVDSADVSDIFLIRCQN
;
A
#
# COMPACT_ATOMS: atom_id res chain seq x y z
N MET A 1 9.39 38.65 -50.02
CA MET A 1 8.20 37.98 -50.58
C MET A 1 8.43 36.48 -50.55
N ARG A 2 8.09 35.81 -49.43
CA ARG A 2 8.21 34.35 -49.27
C ARG A 2 6.81 33.75 -49.32
N ARG A 3 6.75 32.57 -49.94
CA ARG A 3 5.59 31.83 -50.44
C ARG A 3 4.60 31.45 -49.32
N LEU A 4 3.30 31.64 -49.58
CA LEU A 4 2.24 30.84 -48.97
C LEU A 4 2.15 29.49 -49.69
N PRO A 5 1.82 28.41 -48.96
CA PRO A 5 0.91 27.41 -49.47
C PRO A 5 -0.39 27.35 -48.64
N LEU A 6 -1.46 27.16 -49.41
CA LEU A 6 -2.84 26.92 -49.07
C LEU A 6 -2.98 25.74 -48.08
N LEU A 7 -3.52 25.98 -46.87
CA LEU A 7 -3.87 24.92 -45.93
C LEU A 7 -5.31 24.47 -46.24
N LEU A 8 -5.45 23.21 -46.64
CA LEU A 8 -6.70 22.52 -46.90
C LEU A 8 -7.54 22.50 -45.59
N LEU A 9 -8.80 22.93 -45.65
CA LEU A 9 -9.80 22.59 -44.64
C LEU A 9 -10.10 21.09 -44.77
N VAL A 10 -9.69 20.29 -43.79
CA VAL A 10 -10.21 18.93 -43.57
C VAL A 10 -11.11 19.01 -42.33
N PRO A 11 -12.38 18.55 -42.39
CA PRO A 11 -13.20 18.45 -41.19
C PRO A 11 -12.54 17.46 -40.24
N ALA A 12 -12.39 17.82 -38.97
CA ALA A 12 -11.97 16.87 -37.95
C ALA A 12 -13.05 15.77 -37.87
N LEU A 13 -12.78 14.62 -38.48
CA LEU A 13 -13.47 13.39 -38.11
C LEU A 13 -13.10 13.12 -36.65
N THR A 14 -14.11 13.08 -35.80
CA THR A 14 -14.02 12.54 -34.45
C THR A 14 -13.47 11.12 -34.55
N ALA A 15 -12.23 10.91 -34.09
CA ALA A 15 -11.70 9.57 -33.88
C ALA A 15 -12.52 8.92 -32.76
N PRO A 16 -13.04 7.70 -32.93
CA PRO A 16 -13.85 7.10 -31.90
C PRO A 16 -12.95 6.47 -30.83
N VAL A 17 -13.36 6.55 -29.57
CA VAL A 17 -12.62 5.98 -28.43
C VAL A 17 -12.54 4.47 -28.61
N ALA A 18 -11.33 3.91 -28.66
CA ALA A 18 -11.13 2.48 -28.72
C ALA A 18 -11.41 1.88 -27.32
N ALA A 19 -11.93 0.65 -27.23
CA ALA A 19 -12.17 -0.02 -25.94
C ALA A 19 -10.90 -0.05 -25.08
N GLN A 20 -11.01 0.29 -23.78
CA GLN A 20 -9.87 0.34 -22.83
C GLN A 20 -9.15 -1.00 -22.64
N CYS A 21 -9.81 -2.10 -23.01
CA CYS A 21 -9.27 -3.46 -22.90
C CYS A 21 -8.43 -3.91 -24.10
N LEU A 22 -8.44 -3.19 -25.23
CA LEU A 22 -7.74 -3.61 -26.43
C LEU A 22 -6.24 -3.77 -26.17
N ASP A 23 -5.67 -4.85 -26.66
CA ASP A 23 -4.23 -5.10 -26.60
C ASP A 23 -3.53 -4.10 -27.52
N ALA A 24 -2.53 -3.40 -26.97
CA ALA A 24 -1.77 -2.39 -27.69
C ALA A 24 -0.93 -2.99 -28.84
N ASP A 25 -0.61 -4.28 -28.76
CA ASP A 25 0.15 -4.98 -29.79
C ASP A 25 -0.77 -5.38 -30.96
N THR A 26 -1.05 -4.43 -31.84
CA THR A 26 -1.89 -4.64 -33.04
C THR A 26 -1.12 -5.28 -34.20
N GLY A 27 0.19 -5.02 -34.30
CA GLY A 27 1.07 -5.64 -35.29
C GLY A 27 0.99 -5.00 -36.68
N SER A 28 1.11 -5.82 -37.72
CA SER A 28 1.14 -5.35 -39.11
C SER A 28 -0.16 -5.67 -39.84
N VAL A 29 -0.54 -4.79 -40.78
CA VAL A 29 -1.72 -5.02 -41.63
C VAL A 29 -1.56 -6.28 -42.48
N ILE A 30 -2.60 -7.10 -42.52
CA ILE A 30 -2.75 -8.20 -43.47
C ILE A 30 -3.51 -7.67 -44.68
N SER A 31 -2.90 -7.77 -45.86
CA SER A 31 -3.56 -7.38 -47.10
C SER A 31 -4.64 -8.41 -47.46
N THR A 32 -5.91 -8.05 -47.29
CA THR A 32 -7.06 -8.86 -47.68
C THR A 32 -8.03 -8.04 -48.54
N ALA A 33 -8.82 -8.71 -49.36
CA ALA A 33 -9.99 -8.10 -49.98
C ALA A 33 -11.20 -8.10 -49.03
N ASP A 34 -12.31 -7.57 -49.50
CA ASP A 34 -13.64 -7.88 -48.95
C ASP A 34 -13.96 -9.35 -49.25
N ASP A 35 -14.67 -10.05 -48.36
CA ASP A 35 -14.97 -11.48 -48.49
C ASP A 35 -13.75 -12.34 -48.83
N ASP A 36 -12.77 -12.38 -47.94
CA ASP A 36 -11.49 -13.05 -48.17
C ASP A 36 -11.09 -13.96 -47.01
N ILE A 37 -10.22 -14.92 -47.29
CA ILE A 37 -9.64 -15.82 -46.28
C ILE A 37 -8.13 -15.80 -46.40
N VAL A 38 -7.46 -15.54 -45.28
CA VAL A 38 -6.01 -15.53 -45.19
C VAL A 38 -5.52 -16.55 -44.18
N ASN A 39 -4.50 -17.30 -44.55
CA ASN A 39 -3.81 -18.20 -43.65
C ASN A 39 -2.74 -17.45 -42.85
N ILE A 40 -2.79 -17.55 -41.52
CA ILE A 40 -1.82 -16.92 -40.61
C ILE A 40 -1.01 -17.99 -39.86
N ASN A 41 0.25 -17.67 -39.55
CA ASN A 41 1.09 -18.47 -38.68
C ASN A 41 1.11 -17.82 -37.28
N LEU A 42 0.76 -18.60 -36.25
CA LEU A 42 0.63 -18.13 -34.88
C LEU A 42 1.97 -17.97 -34.15
N GLY A 43 3.09 -18.44 -34.71
CA GLY A 43 4.39 -18.38 -34.04
C GLY A 43 4.54 -19.24 -32.78
N HIS A 44 3.44 -19.82 -32.29
CA HIS A 44 3.35 -20.75 -31.16
C HIS A 44 2.26 -21.80 -31.43
N SER A 45 2.20 -22.85 -30.59
CA SER A 45 1.11 -23.83 -30.62
C SER A 45 -0.09 -23.30 -29.83
N PHE A 46 -1.28 -23.38 -30.42
CA PHE A 46 -2.55 -23.03 -29.79
C PHE A 46 -3.52 -24.21 -29.87
N THR A 47 -4.39 -24.38 -28.87
CA THR A 47 -5.41 -25.44 -28.87
C THR A 47 -6.77 -24.86 -29.23
N MET A 48 -7.34 -25.32 -30.33
CA MET A 48 -8.68 -24.93 -30.80
C MET A 48 -9.79 -25.50 -29.90
N PRO A 49 -11.03 -24.99 -29.99
CA PRO A 49 -12.14 -25.46 -29.13
C PRO A 49 -12.53 -26.93 -29.25
N ASP A 50 -12.17 -27.59 -30.35
CA ASP A 50 -12.32 -29.04 -30.51
C ASP A 50 -11.19 -29.86 -29.83
N GLY A 51 -10.26 -29.19 -29.15
CA GLY A 51 -9.10 -29.79 -28.48
C GLY A 51 -7.92 -30.09 -29.40
N SER A 52 -7.99 -29.72 -30.67
CA SER A 52 -6.89 -29.93 -31.62
C SER A 52 -5.81 -28.85 -31.46
N SER A 53 -4.53 -29.24 -31.58
CA SER A 53 -3.42 -28.29 -31.53
C SER A 53 -3.04 -27.83 -32.95
N VAL A 54 -2.91 -26.51 -33.11
CA VAL A 54 -2.63 -25.84 -34.38
C VAL A 54 -1.46 -24.87 -34.22
N THR A 55 -0.76 -24.58 -35.32
CA THR A 55 0.26 -23.50 -35.41
C THR A 55 -0.09 -22.47 -36.49
N SER A 56 -1.21 -22.69 -37.19
CA SER A 56 -1.74 -21.82 -38.22
C SER A 56 -3.25 -21.96 -38.30
N LEU A 57 -3.93 -20.86 -38.63
CA LEU A 57 -5.39 -20.79 -38.77
C LEU A 57 -5.76 -20.05 -40.05
N ASP A 58 -6.94 -20.35 -40.57
CA ASP A 58 -7.56 -19.51 -41.58
C ASP A 58 -8.38 -18.43 -40.88
N VAL A 59 -8.15 -17.19 -41.29
CA VAL A 59 -8.84 -15.99 -40.83
C VAL A 59 -9.78 -15.54 -41.93
N ASP A 60 -11.06 -15.50 -41.60
CA ASP A 60 -12.10 -14.95 -42.45
C ASP A 60 -12.20 -13.44 -42.17
N THR A 61 -12.15 -12.62 -43.21
CA THR A 61 -12.29 -11.15 -43.07
C THR A 61 -13.59 -10.75 -42.42
N ASN A 62 -14.61 -11.62 -42.50
CA ASN A 62 -15.91 -11.49 -41.86
C ASN A 62 -15.91 -11.76 -40.34
N GLY A 63 -14.76 -11.88 -39.68
CA GLY A 63 -14.67 -11.82 -38.21
C GLY A 63 -14.73 -13.17 -37.50
N ARG A 64 -14.16 -14.22 -38.11
CA ARG A 64 -13.99 -15.54 -37.49
C ARG A 64 -12.67 -16.21 -37.89
N VAL A 65 -12.24 -17.18 -37.08
CA VAL A 65 -11.10 -18.05 -37.35
C VAL A 65 -11.47 -19.52 -37.26
N THR A 66 -10.77 -20.37 -38.02
CA THR A 66 -10.99 -21.82 -38.06
C THR A 66 -9.75 -22.56 -38.56
N HIS A 67 -9.80 -23.89 -38.58
CA HIS A 67 -8.74 -24.71 -39.14
C HIS A 67 -8.48 -24.37 -40.60
N VAL A 68 -7.22 -24.54 -41.00
CA VAL A 68 -6.78 -24.35 -42.38
C VAL A 68 -7.59 -25.24 -43.33
N GLY A 69 -8.28 -24.61 -44.29
CA GLY A 69 -9.15 -25.26 -45.27
C GLY A 69 -10.56 -25.60 -44.78
N ALA A 70 -10.93 -25.25 -43.55
CA ALA A 70 -12.21 -25.62 -42.93
C ALA A 70 -13.26 -24.50 -42.87
N SER A 71 -12.95 -23.28 -43.36
CA SER A 71 -13.85 -22.11 -43.29
C SER A 71 -15.17 -22.27 -44.04
N GLY A 72 -15.21 -23.19 -45.01
CA GLY A 72 -16.41 -23.45 -45.82
C GLY A 72 -16.77 -22.32 -46.79
N GLY A 73 -15.91 -21.30 -46.95
CA GLY A 73 -16.09 -20.16 -47.85
C GLY A 73 -16.04 -18.80 -47.14
N THR A 74 -16.12 -17.73 -47.93
CA THR A 74 -16.10 -16.31 -47.51
C THR A 74 -17.50 -15.82 -47.14
N ASN A 75 -18.28 -16.67 -46.45
CA ASN A 75 -19.70 -16.40 -46.20
C ASN A 75 -19.84 -15.18 -45.27
N TRP A 76 -20.36 -14.10 -45.83
CA TRP A 76 -20.66 -12.86 -45.15
C TRP A 76 -21.95 -12.90 -44.31
N THR A 77 -22.84 -13.86 -44.58
CA THR A 77 -24.07 -14.05 -43.78
C THR A 77 -23.83 -15.05 -42.65
N GLU A 78 -24.03 -14.60 -41.42
CA GLU A 78 -23.97 -15.41 -40.21
C GLU A 78 -24.98 -16.58 -40.26
N ASN A 79 -24.53 -17.78 -39.87
CA ASN A 79 -25.36 -18.97 -39.92
C ASN A 79 -25.02 -19.94 -38.79
N ASN A 80 -25.96 -20.11 -37.87
CA ASN A 80 -25.80 -20.96 -36.69
C ASN A 80 -25.46 -22.42 -37.05
N THR A 81 -26.04 -22.96 -38.13
CA THR A 81 -25.75 -24.34 -38.56
C THR A 81 -24.31 -24.47 -39.06
N GLN A 82 -23.80 -23.44 -39.74
CA GLN A 82 -22.41 -23.42 -40.20
C GLN A 82 -21.45 -23.20 -39.03
N PHE A 83 -21.74 -22.24 -38.14
CA PHE A 83 -20.92 -21.97 -36.95
C PHE A 83 -20.79 -23.20 -36.04
N LEU A 84 -21.87 -23.97 -35.88
CA LEU A 84 -21.87 -25.19 -35.07
C LEU A 84 -21.36 -26.43 -35.82
N GLY A 85 -21.14 -26.33 -37.13
CA GLY A 85 -20.75 -27.46 -37.98
C GLY A 85 -19.28 -27.86 -37.85
N ALA A 86 -18.40 -26.90 -37.55
CA ALA A 86 -16.96 -27.09 -37.39
C ALA A 86 -16.42 -26.27 -36.21
N ALA A 87 -15.13 -26.42 -35.89
CA ALA A 87 -14.53 -25.66 -34.81
C ALA A 87 -14.25 -24.21 -35.25
N HIS A 88 -14.78 -23.25 -34.49
CA HIS A 88 -14.68 -21.83 -34.79
C HIS A 88 -14.43 -21.01 -33.53
N ILE A 89 -13.69 -19.92 -33.69
CA ILE A 89 -13.75 -18.78 -32.76
C ILE A 89 -14.22 -17.58 -33.57
N ALA A 90 -15.34 -16.99 -33.19
CA ALA A 90 -15.90 -15.80 -33.81
C ALA A 90 -15.86 -14.66 -32.80
N PRO A 91 -14.84 -13.79 -32.87
CA PRO A 91 -14.85 -12.54 -32.12
C PRO A 91 -16.09 -11.71 -32.48
N LEU A 92 -16.45 -11.66 -33.76
CA LEU A 92 -17.72 -11.11 -34.25
C LEU A 92 -17.93 -11.55 -35.70
N TRP A 93 -18.66 -12.63 -35.95
CA TRP A 93 -18.93 -13.07 -37.32
C TRP A 93 -20.15 -12.37 -37.90
N THR A 94 -19.94 -11.51 -38.90
CA THR A 94 -20.95 -10.76 -39.67
C THR A 94 -20.37 -10.32 -41.02
N ASP A 95 -21.11 -9.59 -41.84
CA ASP A 95 -20.69 -9.06 -43.15
C ASP A 95 -19.72 -7.87 -42.95
N ILE A 96 -18.45 -8.17 -42.64
CA ILE A 96 -17.40 -7.19 -42.33
C ILE A 96 -16.54 -6.97 -43.56
N SER A 97 -16.34 -5.69 -43.90
CA SER A 97 -15.47 -5.26 -44.98
C SER A 97 -14.24 -4.51 -44.45
N PRO A 98 -13.10 -5.20 -44.19
CA PRO A 98 -11.89 -4.55 -43.70
C PRO A 98 -11.33 -3.49 -44.67
N ASN A 99 -11.60 -3.62 -45.96
CA ASN A 99 -11.23 -2.67 -47.01
C ASN A 99 -11.99 -1.33 -46.96
N LEU A 100 -13.10 -1.27 -46.20
CA LEU A 100 -13.86 -0.04 -45.95
C LEU A 100 -13.47 0.64 -44.62
N GLY A 101 -12.55 0.03 -43.86
CA GLY A 101 -12.04 0.51 -42.58
C GLY A 101 -10.51 0.64 -42.54
N THR A 102 -9.92 0.60 -41.34
CA THR A 102 -8.45 0.63 -41.17
C THR A 102 -7.81 -0.69 -41.60
N GLY A 103 -8.47 -1.83 -41.32
CA GLY A 103 -8.13 -3.13 -41.89
C GLY A 103 -7.94 -4.25 -40.87
N LEU A 104 -7.50 -5.40 -41.33
CA LEU A 104 -7.16 -6.56 -40.50
C LEU A 104 -5.68 -6.52 -40.13
N PHE A 105 -5.35 -6.57 -38.85
CA PHE A 105 -3.97 -6.52 -38.34
C PHE A 105 -3.62 -7.78 -37.56
N PHE A 106 -2.34 -8.14 -37.62
CA PHE A 106 -1.81 -9.30 -36.91
C PHE A 106 -0.47 -9.01 -36.27
N TYR A 107 -0.41 -9.28 -34.97
CA TYR A 107 0.81 -9.33 -34.17
C TYR A 107 1.05 -10.76 -33.69
N THR A 108 2.32 -11.16 -33.61
CA THR A 108 2.67 -12.40 -32.92
C THR A 108 4.07 -12.36 -32.33
N ASP A 109 4.22 -13.02 -31.18
CA ASP A 109 5.48 -13.37 -30.57
C ASP A 109 5.44 -14.83 -30.06
N ALA A 110 6.40 -15.21 -29.21
CA ALA A 110 6.48 -16.57 -28.65
C ALA A 110 5.38 -16.90 -27.63
N ASN A 111 4.70 -15.88 -27.07
CA ASN A 111 3.74 -16.01 -25.99
C ASN A 111 2.29 -15.79 -26.44
N LYS A 112 2.05 -14.91 -27.42
CA LYS A 112 0.71 -14.58 -27.91
C LYS A 112 0.65 -14.21 -29.40
N SER A 113 -0.55 -14.29 -29.96
CA SER A 113 -0.93 -13.76 -31.26
C SER A 113 -2.17 -12.90 -31.08
N VAL A 114 -2.19 -11.71 -31.69
CA VAL A 114 -3.32 -10.78 -31.62
C VAL A 114 -3.84 -10.54 -33.03
N LEU A 115 -5.11 -10.83 -33.27
CA LEU A 115 -5.85 -10.40 -34.45
C LEU A 115 -6.70 -9.20 -34.10
N THR A 116 -6.59 -8.14 -34.90
CA THR A 116 -7.41 -6.94 -34.74
C THR A 116 -8.12 -6.63 -36.04
N TRP A 117 -9.44 -6.71 -36.05
CA TRP A 117 -10.26 -6.05 -37.07
C TRP A 117 -10.41 -4.60 -36.63
N LEU A 118 -9.52 -3.71 -37.10
CA LEU A 118 -9.39 -2.34 -36.61
C LEU A 118 -10.26 -1.38 -37.42
N ASP A 119 -11.16 -0.68 -36.74
CA ASP A 119 -12.10 0.29 -37.33
C ASP A 119 -12.73 -0.20 -38.65
N VAL A 120 -13.10 -1.48 -38.69
CA VAL A 120 -13.72 -2.12 -39.85
C VAL A 120 -15.19 -1.77 -39.92
N GLN A 121 -15.79 -1.88 -41.11
CA GLN A 121 -17.17 -1.49 -41.35
C GLN A 121 -18.04 -2.70 -41.68
N TYR A 122 -19.27 -2.72 -41.18
CA TYR A 122 -20.31 -3.62 -41.68
C TYR A 122 -20.69 -3.24 -43.12
N TYR A 123 -20.72 -4.19 -44.04
CA TYR A 123 -20.97 -3.92 -45.46
C TYR A 123 -22.34 -3.27 -45.68
N GLY A 124 -22.34 -2.08 -46.29
CA GLY A 124 -23.54 -1.26 -46.49
C GLY A 124 -23.94 -0.38 -45.30
N GLY A 125 -23.24 -0.50 -44.16
CA GLY A 125 -23.30 0.43 -43.04
C GLY A 125 -22.31 1.58 -43.20
N SER A 126 -22.41 2.58 -42.31
CA SER A 126 -21.47 3.70 -42.23
C SER A 126 -20.65 3.73 -40.93
N ALA A 127 -21.02 2.92 -39.94
CA ALA A 127 -20.33 2.85 -38.66
C ALA A 127 -19.13 1.90 -38.73
N THR A 128 -18.03 2.28 -38.09
CA THR A 128 -16.82 1.47 -37.97
C THR A 128 -16.65 0.99 -36.54
N PHE A 129 -16.13 -0.22 -36.35
CA PHE A 129 -15.94 -0.84 -35.05
C PHE A 129 -14.64 -1.65 -34.99
N THR A 130 -14.22 -1.97 -33.77
CA THR A 130 -13.00 -2.75 -33.52
C THR A 130 -13.33 -3.98 -32.70
N VAL A 131 -12.82 -5.13 -33.15
CA VAL A 131 -12.86 -6.39 -32.40
C VAL A 131 -11.48 -7.05 -32.41
N GLN A 132 -11.08 -7.60 -31.27
CA GLN A 132 -9.81 -8.31 -31.11
C GLN A 132 -9.99 -9.75 -30.65
N LEU A 133 -9.08 -10.60 -31.15
CA LEU A 133 -8.86 -11.95 -30.66
C LEU A 133 -7.41 -12.09 -30.22
N ILE A 134 -7.19 -12.42 -28.96
CA ILE A 134 -5.87 -12.70 -28.41
C ILE A 134 -5.78 -14.20 -28.14
N MET A 135 -4.88 -14.90 -28.82
CA MET A 135 -4.60 -16.32 -28.61
C MET A 135 -3.24 -16.45 -27.93
N ARG A 136 -3.13 -17.27 -26.88
CA ARG A 136 -1.91 -17.40 -26.07
C ARG A 136 -1.35 -18.82 -26.11
N ALA A 137 -0.03 -18.93 -25.94
CA ALA A 137 0.70 -20.20 -25.94
C ALA A 137 0.31 -21.13 -24.76
N ASP A 138 -0.34 -20.58 -23.72
CA ASP A 138 -0.91 -21.35 -22.62
C ASP A 138 -2.29 -21.97 -22.95
N ASN A 139 -2.76 -21.83 -24.20
CA ASN A 139 -4.06 -22.28 -24.72
C ASN A 139 -5.28 -21.51 -24.19
N THR A 140 -5.08 -20.33 -23.61
CA THR A 140 -6.17 -19.38 -23.34
C THR A 140 -6.39 -18.46 -24.52
N PHE A 141 -7.60 -17.91 -24.63
CA PHE A 141 -7.86 -16.83 -25.58
C PHE A 141 -8.83 -15.78 -25.02
N THR A 142 -8.78 -14.59 -25.59
CA THR A 142 -9.63 -13.46 -25.18
C THR A 142 -10.30 -12.87 -26.40
N ILE A 143 -11.59 -12.59 -26.31
CA ILE A 143 -12.34 -11.78 -27.28
C ILE A 143 -12.59 -10.40 -26.66
N ILE A 144 -12.34 -9.33 -27.41
CA ILE A 144 -12.55 -7.95 -26.94
C ILE A 144 -13.34 -7.18 -27.98
N HIS A 145 -14.39 -6.51 -27.54
CA HIS A 145 -15.31 -5.69 -28.31
C HIS A 145 -15.15 -4.24 -27.92
N ASP A 146 -15.17 -3.32 -28.89
CA ASP A 146 -15.23 -1.89 -28.60
C ASP A 146 -16.67 -1.36 -28.52
N GLN A 147 -16.80 -0.07 -28.18
CA GLN A 147 -18.09 0.60 -28.01
C GLN A 147 -18.97 0.64 -29.27
N ARG A 148 -18.42 0.31 -30.44
CA ARG A 148 -19.06 0.54 -31.75
C ARG A 148 -19.55 -0.74 -32.40
N VAL A 149 -19.41 -1.88 -31.72
CA VAL A 149 -19.80 -3.18 -32.26
C VAL A 149 -21.27 -3.16 -32.73
N PRO A 150 -21.54 -3.62 -33.97
CA PRO A 150 -22.84 -3.46 -34.62
C PRO A 150 -23.96 -4.24 -33.92
N THR A 151 -25.19 -3.78 -34.16
CA THR A 151 -26.27 -3.93 -33.19
C THR A 151 -27.27 -5.06 -33.43
N ASP A 152 -27.22 -5.76 -34.57
CA ASP A 152 -28.41 -6.47 -35.03
C ASP A 152 -28.19 -7.64 -36.02
N SER A 153 -26.99 -8.21 -36.13
CA SER A 153 -26.76 -9.46 -36.87
C SER A 153 -25.31 -9.95 -36.77
N ALA A 154 -24.96 -10.73 -35.73
CA ALA A 154 -23.63 -11.33 -35.61
C ALA A 154 -23.60 -12.57 -34.72
N ILE A 155 -22.67 -13.49 -34.98
CA ILE A 155 -22.37 -14.62 -34.08
C ILE A 155 -21.07 -14.33 -33.31
N VAL A 156 -21.12 -14.47 -31.98
CA VAL A 156 -19.95 -14.27 -31.10
C VAL A 156 -19.69 -15.53 -30.27
N GLY A 157 -18.42 -15.85 -30.04
CA GLY A 157 -17.98 -16.88 -29.12
C GLY A 157 -17.18 -18.00 -29.79
N SER A 158 -17.31 -19.23 -29.28
CA SER A 158 -16.53 -20.38 -29.71
C SER A 158 -17.38 -21.63 -29.89
N SER A 159 -17.09 -22.41 -30.94
CA SER A 159 -17.71 -23.71 -31.20
C SER A 159 -16.65 -24.81 -31.29
N ASN A 160 -16.96 -25.96 -30.67
CA ASN A 160 -16.20 -27.21 -30.79
C ASN A 160 -16.63 -28.06 -32.02
N GLY A 161 -17.60 -27.61 -32.81
CA GLY A 161 -18.17 -28.34 -33.94
C GLY A 161 -19.14 -29.46 -33.56
N SER A 162 -19.60 -30.23 -34.54
CA SER A 162 -20.50 -31.41 -34.37
C SER A 162 -21.96 -31.10 -33.99
N GLY A 163 -22.43 -29.86 -34.13
CA GLY A 163 -23.85 -29.50 -34.10
C GLY A 163 -24.53 -29.54 -32.74
N ALA A 164 -23.77 -29.51 -31.64
CA ALA A 164 -24.31 -29.55 -30.27
C ALA A 164 -23.99 -28.25 -29.50
N GLY A 165 -25.03 -27.49 -29.15
CA GLY A 165 -24.94 -26.33 -28.26
C GLY A 165 -26.27 -25.57 -28.15
N GLY A 166 -26.54 -25.01 -26.97
CA GLY A 166 -27.55 -23.96 -26.78
C GLY A 166 -26.86 -22.60 -26.76
N GLN A 167 -27.57 -21.54 -27.18
CA GLN A 167 -27.04 -20.18 -27.06
C GLN A 167 -26.83 -19.82 -25.59
N THR A 168 -25.74 -19.13 -25.31
CA THR A 168 -25.41 -18.52 -24.03
C THR A 168 -25.43 -17.02 -24.24
N ASP A 169 -26.23 -16.31 -23.46
CA ASP A 169 -26.19 -14.86 -23.38
C ASP A 169 -24.86 -14.46 -22.70
N LEU A 170 -23.89 -14.01 -23.49
CA LEU A 170 -22.52 -13.74 -23.04
C LEU A 170 -22.48 -12.48 -22.18
N SER A 171 -23.44 -11.56 -22.35
CA SER A 171 -23.56 -10.35 -21.53
C SER A 171 -23.81 -10.69 -20.05
N THR A 172 -24.45 -11.83 -19.76
CA THR A 172 -24.67 -12.29 -18.37
C THR A 172 -23.40 -12.73 -17.65
N LEU A 173 -22.30 -12.94 -18.38
CA LEU A 173 -21.01 -13.32 -17.81
C LEU A 173 -20.18 -12.10 -17.37
N ILE A 174 -20.62 -10.90 -17.69
CA ILE A 174 -19.95 -9.65 -17.32
C ILE A 174 -19.99 -9.46 -15.80
N GLY A 175 -18.82 -9.29 -15.19
CA GLY A 175 -18.65 -9.21 -13.73
C GLY A 175 -18.64 -10.58 -13.02
N GLY A 176 -18.57 -11.68 -13.79
CA GLY A 176 -18.56 -13.04 -13.26
C GLY A 176 -17.71 -14.01 -14.09
N SER A 177 -17.70 -15.27 -13.69
CA SER A 177 -17.12 -16.36 -14.48
C SER A 177 -17.93 -17.63 -14.37
N THR A 178 -18.01 -18.39 -15.47
CA THR A 178 -18.71 -19.67 -15.52
C THR A 178 -17.85 -20.71 -16.22
N ASN A 179 -17.72 -21.90 -15.63
CA ASN A 179 -17.04 -23.02 -16.25
C ASN A 179 -18.01 -23.82 -17.14
N PHE A 180 -17.75 -23.80 -18.45
CA PHE A 180 -18.59 -24.49 -19.43
C PHE A 180 -18.07 -25.87 -19.84
N GLY A 181 -16.89 -26.28 -19.35
CA GLY A 181 -16.20 -27.50 -19.82
C GLY A 181 -15.94 -27.46 -21.33
N THR A 182 -15.83 -28.59 -22.01
CA THR A 182 -15.52 -28.63 -23.46
C THR A 182 -16.71 -28.30 -24.37
N ASN A 183 -17.70 -27.54 -23.90
CA ASN A 183 -18.92 -27.24 -24.64
C ASN A 183 -18.75 -25.97 -25.51
N THR A 184 -19.53 -25.89 -26.60
CA THR A 184 -19.66 -24.67 -27.41
C THR A 184 -20.30 -23.56 -26.55
N VAL A 185 -19.65 -22.38 -26.50
CA VAL A 185 -20.12 -21.18 -25.77
C VAL A 185 -20.23 -20.04 -26.76
N TRP A 186 -21.46 -19.62 -27.08
CA TRP A 186 -21.71 -18.68 -28.17
C TRP A 186 -23.05 -17.97 -28.03
N GLU A 187 -23.15 -16.84 -28.68
CA GLU A 187 -24.32 -16.00 -28.77
C GLU A 187 -24.63 -15.63 -30.23
N ASP A 188 -25.92 -15.60 -30.56
CA ASP A 188 -26.45 -15.00 -31.79
C ASP A 188 -27.03 -13.65 -31.39
N LEU A 189 -26.31 -12.57 -31.71
CA LEU A 189 -26.60 -11.25 -31.20
C LEU A 189 -27.89 -10.70 -31.81
N ALA A 190 -28.94 -10.70 -30.98
CA ALA A 190 -30.24 -10.13 -31.32
C ALA A 190 -30.40 -8.67 -30.82
N VAL A 191 -29.53 -8.23 -29.90
CA VAL A 191 -29.44 -6.88 -29.33
C VAL A 191 -27.98 -6.55 -29.01
N THR A 192 -27.64 -5.27 -28.83
CA THR A 192 -26.26 -4.83 -28.53
C THR A 192 -26.00 -4.83 -27.02
N ASP A 193 -25.32 -5.85 -26.54
CA ASP A 193 -25.01 -6.01 -25.11
C ASP A 193 -23.55 -6.43 -24.84
N LEU A 194 -22.74 -6.56 -25.90
CA LEU A 194 -21.30 -6.83 -25.80
C LEU A 194 -20.41 -5.63 -26.16
N ALA A 195 -20.99 -4.45 -26.39
CA ALA A 195 -20.22 -3.22 -26.60
C ALA A 195 -19.32 -2.97 -25.38
N ASP A 196 -18.04 -2.69 -25.65
CA ASP A 196 -17.00 -2.53 -24.63
C ASP A 196 -16.98 -3.70 -23.65
N THR A 197 -16.75 -4.91 -24.14
CA THR A 197 -16.60 -6.07 -23.27
C THR A 197 -15.33 -6.85 -23.58
N LYS A 198 -14.85 -7.58 -22.56
CA LYS A 198 -13.75 -8.54 -22.67
C LYS A 198 -14.22 -9.87 -22.13
N LEU A 199 -14.07 -10.91 -22.94
CA LEU A 199 -14.40 -12.30 -22.59
C LEU A 199 -13.12 -13.14 -22.57
N ASP A 200 -12.70 -13.57 -21.38
CA ASP A 200 -11.51 -14.39 -21.17
C ASP A 200 -11.87 -15.87 -21.08
N TYR A 201 -11.35 -16.68 -22.01
CA TYR A 201 -11.51 -18.13 -22.07
C TYR A 201 -10.26 -18.81 -21.52
N THR A 202 -10.37 -19.38 -20.32
CA THR A 202 -9.25 -19.95 -19.56
C THR A 202 -9.28 -21.49 -19.50
N ALA A 203 -8.28 -22.10 -18.86
CA ALA A 203 -8.15 -23.56 -18.76
C ALA A 203 -9.44 -24.23 -18.25
N GLY A 204 -9.87 -25.30 -18.93
CA GLY A 204 -11.16 -25.95 -18.65
C GLY A 204 -12.37 -25.20 -19.21
N TYR A 205 -12.17 -24.23 -20.10
CA TYR A 205 -13.22 -23.42 -20.74
C TYR A 205 -14.09 -22.67 -19.71
N THR A 206 -13.41 -22.08 -18.72
CA THR A 206 -14.03 -21.08 -17.87
C THR A 206 -14.01 -19.75 -18.59
N VAL A 207 -15.20 -19.17 -18.80
CA VAL A 207 -15.38 -17.88 -19.47
C VAL A 207 -15.68 -16.84 -18.41
N ALA A 208 -14.84 -15.80 -18.34
CA ALA A 208 -15.02 -14.65 -17.47
C ALA A 208 -15.29 -13.40 -18.31
N GLY A 209 -16.36 -12.68 -17.99
CA GLY A 209 -16.72 -11.44 -18.67
C GLY A 209 -16.33 -10.21 -17.88
N THR A 210 -15.78 -9.20 -18.55
CA THR A 210 -15.40 -7.91 -17.99
C THR A 210 -16.01 -6.80 -18.83
N ASP A 211 -16.61 -5.80 -18.18
CA ASP A 211 -17.09 -4.59 -18.84
C ASP A 211 -15.90 -3.63 -19.01
N CYS A 212 -15.60 -3.29 -20.26
CA CYS A 212 -14.57 -2.33 -20.69
C CYS A 212 -15.10 -0.90 -20.79
N MET A 213 -16.41 -0.71 -20.61
CA MET A 213 -17.14 0.57 -20.50
C MET A 213 -17.39 0.96 -19.05
N SER A 214 -17.45 -0.02 -18.15
CA SER A 214 -17.56 0.21 -16.72
C SER A 214 -16.36 1.07 -16.30
N PRO A 215 -16.60 2.34 -15.91
CA PRO A 215 -15.57 3.06 -15.20
C PRO A 215 -15.32 2.31 -13.89
N PRO A 216 -14.14 2.44 -13.26
CA PRO A 216 -14.04 2.12 -11.85
C PRO A 216 -15.24 2.76 -11.10
N LEU A 217 -16.14 1.96 -10.52
CA LEU A 217 -17.36 2.45 -9.87
C LEU A 217 -17.09 2.91 -8.42
N PRO A 218 -17.90 3.82 -7.89
CA PRO A 218 -17.82 5.27 -8.00
C PRO A 218 -16.74 5.88 -7.06
N THR A 219 -15.96 6.81 -7.62
CA THR A 219 -15.20 7.83 -6.87
C THR A 219 -16.16 8.88 -6.31
N PRO A 220 -16.00 9.38 -5.06
CA PRO A 220 -16.59 10.66 -4.70
C PRO A 220 -15.97 11.75 -5.60
N ASP A 221 -16.81 12.59 -6.20
CA ASP A 221 -16.51 13.70 -7.12
C ASP A 221 -15.06 14.21 -7.11
N VAL A 222 -14.28 13.67 -8.04
CA VAL A 222 -13.10 14.31 -8.61
C VAL A 222 -13.57 15.05 -9.89
N PRO A 223 -12.90 16.12 -10.40
CA PRO A 223 -13.07 16.86 -11.73
C PRO A 223 -12.24 16.36 -13.01
N ALA A 224 -12.64 16.35 -14.33
CA ALA A 224 -12.54 15.22 -15.35
C ALA A 224 -11.29 15.17 -16.22
N GLU A 225 -10.96 13.99 -16.84
CA GLU A 225 -9.80 13.69 -17.75
C GLU A 225 -10.14 13.81 -19.23
N GLY A 226 -9.52 14.80 -19.84
CA GLY A 226 -9.60 15.17 -21.21
C GLY A 226 -8.28 15.81 -21.54
N ASP A 227 -7.68 15.22 -22.55
CA ASP A 227 -6.34 15.33 -23.11
C ASP A 227 -5.56 14.02 -22.99
N THR A 228 -5.84 13.18 -23.98
CA THR A 228 -5.08 12.00 -24.40
C THR A 228 -3.70 12.36 -24.99
N ASN A 229 -2.90 13.17 -24.29
CA ASN A 229 -1.53 13.48 -24.71
C ASN A 229 -0.46 13.32 -23.63
N LEU A 230 -0.73 12.55 -22.57
CA LEU A 230 0.35 11.99 -21.76
C LEU A 230 0.73 10.62 -22.35
N PRO A 231 1.94 10.46 -22.92
CA PRO A 231 2.37 9.18 -23.43
C PRO A 231 2.38 8.18 -22.27
N ALA A 232 1.91 6.97 -22.51
CA ALA A 232 2.19 5.84 -21.65
C ALA A 232 3.70 5.82 -21.38
N ALA A 233 4.09 6.16 -20.14
CA ALA A 233 5.44 5.94 -19.70
C ALA A 233 5.61 4.42 -19.66
N THR A 234 6.16 3.86 -20.73
CA THR A 234 6.88 2.59 -20.64
C THR A 234 7.83 2.70 -19.45
N PRO A 235 7.96 1.68 -18.59
CA PRO A 235 8.92 1.68 -17.49
C PRO A 235 10.33 1.48 -18.04
N SER A 236 10.80 2.44 -18.83
CA SER A 236 12.15 2.56 -19.32
C SER A 236 12.80 3.70 -18.56
N SER A 237 13.43 3.34 -17.44
CA SER A 237 14.17 4.17 -16.48
C SER A 237 13.36 5.19 -15.68
N LEU A 238 13.38 5.04 -14.34
CA LEU A 238 13.21 6.13 -13.38
C LEU A 238 14.27 7.20 -13.73
N ALA A 239 13.93 8.17 -14.56
CA ALA A 239 14.85 9.22 -14.98
C ALA A 239 14.88 10.34 -13.94
N PHE A 240 15.39 10.03 -12.75
CA PHE A 240 15.73 11.05 -11.77
C PHE A 240 16.83 11.96 -12.33
N VAL A 241 16.74 13.25 -12.05
CA VAL A 241 17.74 14.22 -12.48
C VAL A 241 18.82 14.28 -11.42
N THR A 242 19.97 13.66 -11.69
CA THR A 242 21.12 13.70 -10.79
C THR A 242 21.49 15.15 -10.48
N GLY A 243 21.52 15.49 -9.19
CA GLY A 243 21.89 16.82 -8.72
C GLY A 243 20.73 17.79 -8.54
N LEU A 244 19.49 17.41 -8.83
CA LEU A 244 18.29 18.13 -8.35
C LEU A 244 18.05 17.79 -6.86
N ASP A 245 17.77 18.81 -6.05
CA ASP A 245 17.51 18.69 -4.61
C ASP A 245 16.59 19.84 -4.19
N ILE A 246 15.41 19.53 -3.64
CA ILE A 246 14.39 20.48 -3.20
C ILE A 246 14.14 20.31 -1.71
N GLU A 247 14.76 21.19 -0.94
CA GLU A 247 14.56 21.26 0.49
C GLU A 247 13.25 21.99 0.83
N GLY A 248 12.38 21.35 1.61
CA GLY A 248 11.07 21.86 1.98
C GLY A 248 11.02 22.36 3.42
N ASN A 249 10.83 23.66 3.61
CA ASN A 249 10.84 24.30 4.92
C ASN A 249 9.47 24.82 5.33
N PHE A 250 9.03 24.49 6.54
CA PHE A 250 7.96 25.23 7.22
C PHE A 250 8.55 26.51 7.82
N THR A 251 8.21 27.71 7.32
CA THR A 251 8.95 28.95 7.62
C THR A 251 8.15 30.10 8.23
N GLY A 252 6.82 30.00 8.30
CA GLY A 252 5.97 31.10 8.78
C GLY A 252 4.79 30.64 9.63
N SER A 253 3.75 31.47 9.74
CA SER A 253 2.60 31.22 10.62
C SER A 253 1.66 30.13 10.11
N SER A 254 0.99 29.44 11.04
CA SER A 254 -0.21 28.65 10.78
C SER A 254 -1.40 29.63 10.75
N LEU A 255 -2.12 29.67 9.63
CA LEU A 255 -3.28 30.52 9.44
C LEU A 255 -4.54 29.66 9.55
N GLN A 256 -5.47 30.10 10.40
CA GLN A 256 -6.84 29.61 10.36
C GLN A 256 -7.52 30.15 9.10
N ILE A 257 -7.95 29.25 8.24
CA ILE A 257 -8.56 29.57 6.95
C ILE A 257 -10.08 29.71 7.09
N ASP A 258 -10.68 28.81 7.86
CA ASP A 258 -12.11 28.75 8.12
C ASP A 258 -12.36 27.98 9.42
N ALA A 259 -13.49 28.22 10.08
CA ALA A 259 -13.96 27.39 11.17
C ALA A 259 -15.49 27.31 11.18
N ASP A 260 -15.99 26.09 11.40
CA ASP A 260 -17.36 25.85 11.79
C ASP A 260 -17.44 25.57 13.30
N ILE A 261 -18.65 25.27 13.80
CA ILE A 261 -18.87 25.02 15.24
C ILE A 261 -18.06 23.82 15.77
N SER A 262 -17.64 22.91 14.90
CA SER A 262 -17.04 21.61 15.22
C SER A 262 -15.62 21.42 14.69
N ARG A 263 -15.19 22.18 13.67
CA ARG A 263 -13.93 21.96 12.94
C ARG A 263 -13.27 23.26 12.53
N THR A 264 -11.95 23.23 12.43
CA THR A 264 -11.12 24.36 12.01
C THR A 264 -10.15 23.94 10.90
N ALA A 265 -10.08 24.71 9.82
CA ALA A 265 -9.12 24.53 8.73
C ALA A 265 -7.84 25.34 8.97
N PHE A 266 -6.70 24.69 8.78
CA PHE A 266 -5.38 25.29 8.91
C PHE A 266 -4.61 25.20 7.59
N SER A 267 -3.74 26.18 7.40
CA SER A 267 -2.70 26.17 6.37
C SER A 267 -1.44 26.84 6.90
N MET A 268 -0.28 26.46 6.37
CA MET A 268 1.02 26.90 6.83
C MET A 268 1.81 27.60 5.74
N THR A 269 2.70 28.51 6.14
CA THR A 269 3.65 29.15 5.22
C THR A 269 4.84 28.23 4.97
N THR A 270 5.16 27.97 3.71
CA THR A 270 6.24 27.05 3.33
C THR A 270 7.24 27.72 2.41
N THR A 271 8.52 27.36 2.53
CA THR A 271 9.60 27.79 1.65
C THR A 271 10.27 26.58 1.03
N ALA A 272 10.39 26.54 -0.29
CA ALA A 272 11.28 25.62 -0.97
C ALA A 272 12.67 26.24 -1.11
N CYS A 273 13.71 25.42 -1.05
CA CYS A 273 15.09 25.76 -1.32
C CYS A 273 15.67 24.77 -2.33
N ASN A 274 16.51 25.25 -3.25
CA ASN A 274 17.26 24.36 -4.16
C ASN A 274 18.75 24.36 -3.81
N PRO A 275 19.20 23.59 -2.81
CA PRO A 275 20.63 23.43 -2.51
C PRO A 275 21.37 22.55 -3.53
N GLY A 276 20.65 22.02 -4.52
CA GLY A 276 21.19 21.18 -5.58
C GLY A 276 22.12 21.92 -6.55
N SER A 277 22.48 21.18 -7.59
CA SER A 277 23.35 21.64 -8.69
C SER A 277 22.61 21.80 -10.02
N VAL A 278 21.30 21.53 -10.03
CA VAL A 278 20.42 21.65 -11.20
C VAL A 278 19.23 22.55 -10.89
N ILE A 279 18.83 23.37 -11.86
CA ILE A 279 17.66 24.25 -11.74
C ILE A 279 16.38 23.40 -11.70
N GLY A 280 15.52 23.64 -10.72
CA GLY A 280 14.22 22.98 -10.58
C GLY A 280 13.13 23.65 -11.41
N THR A 281 12.10 22.90 -11.82
CA THR A 281 10.98 23.41 -12.64
C THR A 281 9.80 23.83 -11.78
N TRP A 282 9.25 25.02 -12.04
CA TRP A 282 8.18 25.65 -11.26
C TRP A 282 7.08 26.19 -12.19
N LEU A 283 6.71 25.42 -13.21
CA LEU A 283 5.74 25.87 -14.21
C LEU A 283 4.32 25.93 -13.63
N PRO A 284 3.49 26.92 -13.96
CA PRO A 284 2.12 26.92 -13.49
C PRO A 284 1.30 25.78 -14.12
N ALA A 285 0.37 25.23 -13.33
CA ALA A 285 -0.71 24.38 -13.83
C ALA A 285 -1.43 25.06 -15.02
N PRO A 286 -1.90 24.30 -16.03
CA PRO A 286 -2.00 22.83 -16.08
C PRO A 286 -0.71 22.12 -16.53
N ASN A 287 0.44 22.83 -16.60
CA ASN A 287 1.71 22.12 -16.80
C ASN A 287 1.91 21.11 -15.66
N ILE A 288 2.53 19.98 -15.97
CA ILE A 288 2.75 18.90 -15.00
C ILE A 288 4.07 19.03 -14.23
N ASN A 289 4.98 19.91 -14.69
CA ASN A 289 6.32 20.07 -14.16
C ASN A 289 6.37 21.19 -13.11
N HIS A 290 5.75 20.91 -11.97
CA HIS A 290 5.80 21.76 -10.78
C HIS A 290 5.74 20.90 -9.51
N PRO A 291 6.27 21.40 -8.38
CA PRO A 291 6.14 20.70 -7.12
C PRO A 291 4.74 20.83 -6.49
N PHE A 292 4.37 19.76 -5.77
CA PHE A 292 3.21 19.68 -4.91
C PHE A 292 3.64 19.89 -3.46
N ILE A 293 2.86 20.66 -2.70
CA ILE A 293 3.14 21.00 -1.31
C ILE A 293 2.05 20.41 -0.44
N CYS A 294 2.46 19.52 0.46
CA CYS A 294 1.60 18.78 1.36
C CYS A 294 1.74 19.35 2.77
N GLN A 295 0.67 19.23 3.55
CA GLN A 295 0.61 19.76 4.92
C GLN A 295 -0.02 18.73 5.85
N ASN A 296 0.49 18.66 7.07
CA ASN A 296 0.01 17.71 8.08
C ASN A 296 0.16 18.33 9.49
N TYR A 297 -0.77 18.03 10.38
CA TYR A 297 -0.71 18.40 11.79
C TYR A 297 -0.84 17.16 12.68
N THR A 298 0.11 17.01 13.59
CA THR A 298 0.15 15.91 14.56
C THR A 298 0.15 16.43 15.98
N ARG A 299 -0.26 15.57 16.91
CA ARG A 299 -0.31 15.82 18.34
C ARG A 299 0.42 14.69 19.07
N LEU A 300 1.36 15.04 19.92
CA LEU A 300 1.88 14.16 20.97
C LEU A 300 1.08 14.40 22.24
N ALA A 301 0.40 13.37 22.73
CA ALA A 301 -0.41 13.46 23.95
C ALA A 301 -0.29 12.19 24.80
N ASP A 302 -0.49 12.38 26.10
CA ASP A 302 -0.62 11.28 27.04
C ASP A 302 -1.97 10.54 26.83
N LYS A 303 -1.92 9.22 26.91
CA LYS A 303 -3.04 8.26 26.89
C LYS A 303 -2.92 7.37 28.13
N LEU A 304 -3.90 6.50 28.34
CA LEU A 304 -3.90 5.54 29.45
C LEU A 304 -3.97 4.11 28.92
N SER A 305 -3.19 3.21 29.52
CA SER A 305 -3.32 1.76 29.38
C SER A 305 -4.63 1.26 30.03
N THR A 306 -4.92 -0.03 29.87
CA THR A 306 -6.05 -0.67 30.58
C THR A 306 -5.90 -0.68 32.09
N THR A 307 -4.67 -0.62 32.60
CA THR A 307 -4.32 -0.62 34.03
C THR A 307 -4.06 0.77 34.59
N GLY A 308 -4.17 1.83 33.77
CA GLY A 308 -4.15 3.22 34.19
C GLY A 308 -2.76 3.88 34.22
N GLU A 309 -1.73 3.22 33.71
CA GLU A 309 -0.43 3.83 33.45
C GLU A 309 -0.51 4.81 32.27
N THR A 310 0.24 5.91 32.39
CA THR A 310 0.38 6.88 31.31
C THR A 310 1.28 6.33 30.21
N VAL A 311 0.77 6.36 28.98
CA VAL A 311 1.55 6.09 27.75
C VAL A 311 1.47 7.30 26.83
N GLN A 312 2.41 7.48 25.91
CA GLN A 312 2.38 8.60 24.96
C GLN A 312 2.00 8.11 23.57
N ARG A 313 1.28 8.95 22.82
CA ARG A 313 0.98 8.70 21.41
C ARG A 313 1.21 9.97 20.59
N LEU A 314 1.98 9.83 19.51
CA LEU A 314 2.04 10.81 18.43
C LEU A 314 1.06 10.41 17.33
N GLU A 315 0.01 11.19 17.14
CA GLU A 315 -1.09 10.90 16.20
C GLU A 315 -1.36 12.10 15.29
N GLN A 316 -1.77 11.84 14.04
CA GLN A 316 -2.27 12.90 13.16
C GLN A 316 -3.66 13.32 13.60
N VAL A 317 -3.87 14.63 13.72
CA VAL A 317 -5.14 15.24 14.17
C VAL A 317 -5.89 15.98 13.05
N CYS A 318 -5.25 16.18 11.90
CA CYS A 318 -5.90 16.74 10.73
C CYS A 318 -6.37 15.67 9.74
N ASP A 319 -7.36 16.00 8.93
CA ASP A 319 -7.80 15.21 7.78
C ASP A 319 -6.68 15.07 6.73
N TRP A 320 -6.89 14.19 5.75
CA TRP A 320 -6.00 14.08 4.59
C TRP A 320 -6.12 15.33 3.71
N ALA A 321 -5.25 16.30 3.98
CA ALA A 321 -5.32 17.63 3.40
C ALA A 321 -5.07 17.62 1.89
N TRP A 322 -5.72 18.55 1.19
CA TRP A 322 -5.40 18.80 -0.21
C TRP A 322 -4.04 19.47 -0.36
N LEU A 323 -3.49 19.27 -1.53
CA LEU A 323 -2.15 19.70 -1.90
C LEU A 323 -2.23 21.07 -2.55
N LYS A 324 -1.21 21.90 -2.33
CA LYS A 324 -0.98 23.07 -3.16
C LYS A 324 -0.13 22.67 -4.36
N HIS A 325 -0.52 23.06 -5.57
CA HIS A 325 0.40 23.06 -6.70
C HIS A 325 1.05 24.42 -6.78
N SER A 326 2.37 24.42 -6.91
CA SER A 326 3.13 25.64 -7.14
C SER A 326 2.84 26.24 -8.52
N PHE A 327 3.12 27.52 -8.70
CA PHE A 327 2.83 28.25 -9.94
C PHE A 327 3.96 29.17 -10.43
N GLY A 328 5.08 29.18 -9.70
CA GLY A 328 6.25 29.98 -10.01
C GLY A 328 7.15 30.15 -8.79
N SER A 329 8.34 30.68 -9.01
CA SER A 329 9.36 30.89 -8.00
C SER A 329 9.82 32.34 -7.99
N THR A 330 9.83 32.92 -6.78
CA THR A 330 10.37 34.25 -6.54
C THR A 330 11.89 34.35 -6.68
N ASN A 331 12.61 33.21 -6.68
CA ASN A 331 14.07 33.14 -6.74
C ASN A 331 14.74 34.09 -5.72
N SER A 332 14.29 34.03 -4.47
CA SER A 332 14.78 34.88 -3.39
C SER A 332 16.05 34.29 -2.74
N ASP A 333 16.87 35.12 -2.10
CA ASP A 333 18.09 34.68 -1.40
C ASP A 333 17.78 34.21 0.05
N GLY A 334 16.86 33.25 0.18
CA GLY A 334 16.36 32.76 1.47
C GLY A 334 17.01 31.48 2.00
N CYS A 335 17.86 30.81 1.20
CA CYS A 335 18.46 29.50 1.53
C CYS A 335 19.86 29.59 2.13
N GLY A 336 20.16 30.65 2.90
CA GLY A 336 21.49 30.81 3.52
C GLY A 336 22.53 31.56 2.67
N GLY A 337 22.12 32.13 1.53
CA GLY A 337 22.92 33.03 0.70
C GLY A 337 23.49 32.38 -0.56
N GLY A 338 23.77 33.20 -1.58
CA GLY A 338 24.41 32.75 -2.82
C GLY A 338 23.43 32.32 -3.92
N CYS A 339 22.18 32.76 -3.85
CA CYS A 339 21.18 32.51 -4.89
C CYS A 339 21.67 32.93 -6.28
N VAL A 340 21.62 31.96 -7.21
CA VAL A 340 21.81 32.13 -8.64
C VAL A 340 20.43 32.05 -9.29
N PRO A 341 19.72 33.18 -9.43
CA PRO A 341 18.32 33.18 -9.82
C PRO A 341 18.13 32.66 -11.25
N ALA A 342 17.05 31.92 -11.44
CA ALA A 342 16.54 31.49 -12.73
C ALA A 342 15.31 32.33 -13.15
N GLY A 343 14.55 31.87 -14.14
CA GLY A 343 13.27 32.50 -14.49
C GLY A 343 12.17 32.28 -13.44
N PHE A 344 11.06 33.00 -13.56
CA PHE A 344 9.90 32.81 -12.66
C PHE A 344 9.33 31.39 -12.69
N ASN A 345 9.49 30.66 -13.79
CA ASN A 345 9.00 29.27 -13.91
C ASN A 345 10.03 28.24 -13.46
N GLU A 346 11.06 28.66 -12.74
CA GLU A 346 12.24 27.86 -12.40
C GLU A 346 12.72 28.24 -10.99
N LEU A 347 13.20 27.28 -10.21
CA LEU A 347 13.91 27.55 -8.96
C LEU A 347 15.42 27.41 -9.18
N GLY A 348 16.09 28.57 -9.20
CA GLY A 348 17.53 28.69 -9.37
C GLY A 348 18.32 28.10 -8.20
N LEU A 349 19.63 27.92 -8.42
CA LEU A 349 20.52 27.27 -7.45
C LEU A 349 20.69 28.15 -6.20
N ASN A 350 20.63 27.54 -5.02
CA ASN A 350 20.64 28.21 -3.71
C ASN A 350 19.58 29.31 -3.56
N CYS A 351 18.57 29.32 -4.43
CA CYS A 351 17.46 30.24 -4.32
C CYS A 351 16.31 29.58 -3.56
N SER A 352 15.49 30.43 -2.95
CA SER A 352 14.29 30.05 -2.23
C SER A 352 13.04 30.54 -2.95
N ASP A 353 11.95 29.81 -2.78
CA ASP A 353 10.61 30.32 -3.05
C ASP A 353 9.71 30.15 -1.84
N THR A 354 8.93 31.17 -1.48
CA THR A 354 8.06 31.13 -0.28
C THR A 354 6.61 31.35 -0.64
N TYR A 355 5.78 30.36 -0.33
CA TYR A 355 4.33 30.46 -0.37
C TYR A 355 3.78 30.73 1.04
N GLY A 356 3.14 31.89 1.20
CA GLY A 356 2.41 32.21 2.42
C GLY A 356 1.23 31.27 2.67
N ALA A 357 0.79 31.14 3.93
CA ALA A 357 -0.30 30.26 4.32
C ALA A 357 -1.60 30.46 3.50
N SER A 358 -1.95 31.71 3.15
CA SER A 358 -3.10 31.99 2.29
C SER A 358 -2.92 31.53 0.85
N LEU A 359 -1.68 31.56 0.32
CA LEU A 359 -1.39 31.01 -1.01
C LEU A 359 -1.46 29.49 -0.99
N ASN A 360 -0.98 28.86 0.08
CA ASN A 360 -1.07 27.42 0.27
C ASN A 360 -2.50 26.92 0.52
N ALA A 361 -3.37 27.78 1.06
CA ALA A 361 -4.81 27.53 1.18
C ALA A 361 -5.62 27.97 -0.05
N SER A 362 -4.96 28.46 -1.11
CA SER A 362 -5.65 29.01 -2.27
C SER A 362 -6.39 27.91 -3.01
N ARG A 363 -7.73 28.00 -3.00
CA ARG A 363 -8.62 27.07 -3.72
C ARG A 363 -8.29 26.96 -5.22
N ASN A 364 -7.79 28.04 -5.82
CA ASN A 364 -7.42 28.08 -7.24
C ASN A 364 -6.13 27.31 -7.57
N ASN A 365 -5.39 26.87 -6.55
CA ASN A 365 -4.17 26.11 -6.70
C ASN A 365 -4.12 24.93 -5.72
N SER A 366 -5.26 24.54 -5.16
CA SER A 366 -5.38 23.33 -4.35
C SER A 366 -6.01 22.20 -5.16
N GLY A 367 -5.46 20.99 -5.03
CA GLY A 367 -5.92 19.79 -5.69
C GLY A 367 -5.90 18.60 -4.73
N PRO A 368 -6.74 17.57 -4.95
CA PRO A 368 -6.80 16.45 -4.05
C PRO A 368 -5.57 15.55 -4.14
N PRO A 369 -5.16 14.92 -3.03
CA PRO A 369 -3.93 14.13 -2.97
C PRO A 369 -4.01 12.79 -3.72
N TRP A 370 -5.20 12.28 -4.03
CA TRP A 370 -5.36 11.02 -4.75
C TRP A 370 -5.14 11.13 -6.26
N GLU A 371 -5.04 12.34 -6.83
CA GLU A 371 -4.71 12.56 -8.25
C GLU A 371 -3.21 12.42 -8.54
N ILE A 372 -2.39 12.29 -7.50
CA ILE A 372 -0.93 12.31 -7.60
C ILE A 372 -0.37 10.91 -7.36
N ASN A 373 0.58 10.50 -8.20
CA ASN A 373 1.54 9.47 -7.81
C ASN A 373 2.70 10.15 -7.05
N PRO A 374 2.74 10.05 -5.71
CA PRO A 374 3.69 10.79 -4.89
C PRO A 374 5.13 10.32 -5.05
N PHE A 375 5.36 9.04 -5.38
CA PHE A 375 6.71 8.50 -5.58
C PHE A 375 7.32 9.00 -6.89
N MET A 376 6.53 9.06 -7.96
CA MET A 376 7.00 9.56 -9.26
C MET A 376 6.95 11.10 -9.35
N GLY A 377 6.10 11.75 -8.55
CA GLY A 377 5.74 13.15 -8.71
C GLY A 377 4.87 13.37 -9.97
N ASP A 378 4.06 12.36 -10.32
CA ASP A 378 3.24 12.37 -11.53
C ASP A 378 1.80 12.81 -11.24
N TRP A 379 1.24 13.58 -12.18
CA TRP A 379 -0.11 14.14 -12.15
C TRP A 379 -0.60 14.34 -13.59
N GLY A 380 -1.86 13.96 -13.83
CA GLY A 380 -2.60 14.25 -15.06
C GLY A 380 -3.42 15.54 -14.89
N PRO A 381 -3.27 16.55 -15.78
CA PRO A 381 -4.05 17.78 -15.72
C PRO A 381 -5.45 17.63 -16.33
N ALA A 382 -5.54 16.90 -17.44
CA ALA A 382 -6.68 16.07 -17.76
C ALA A 382 -7.02 15.37 -16.45
N GLY A 383 -8.25 15.41 -15.95
CA GLY A 383 -8.65 14.44 -14.92
C GLY A 383 -8.75 14.96 -13.56
N SER A 384 -8.24 16.17 -13.48
CA SER A 384 -7.91 16.77 -12.25
C SER A 384 -9.04 17.63 -11.78
N HIS A 385 -8.97 17.96 -10.51
CA HIS A 385 -9.85 18.92 -9.88
C HIS A 385 -10.04 20.23 -10.62
N TRP A 386 -9.06 20.63 -11.41
CA TRP A 386 -9.14 21.84 -12.20
C TRP A 386 -9.83 21.67 -13.53
N ASP A 387 -9.95 20.46 -14.06
CA ASP A 387 -10.53 20.20 -15.37
C ASP A 387 -12.06 19.97 -15.31
N ARG A 388 -12.69 19.22 -14.37
CA ARG A 388 -14.20 19.33 -14.20
C ARG A 388 -14.57 20.68 -13.51
N GLY A 389 -13.68 21.36 -12.78
CA GLY A 389 -14.02 22.52 -11.93
C GLY A 389 -14.85 22.16 -10.67
N PHE A 390 -15.37 23.16 -9.95
CA PHE A 390 -16.22 22.95 -8.76
C PHE A 390 -17.36 23.98 -8.66
N PRO A 391 -18.61 23.59 -8.34
CA PRO A 391 -19.11 22.21 -8.38
C PRO A 391 -18.92 21.61 -9.78
N ASP A 392 -18.70 20.31 -9.85
CA ASP A 392 -18.61 19.60 -11.13
C ASP A 392 -19.92 19.83 -11.92
N PRO A 393 -19.87 20.44 -13.13
CA PRO A 393 -21.06 20.70 -13.92
C PRO A 393 -21.75 19.43 -14.46
N MET A 394 -21.26 18.21 -14.15
CA MET A 394 -21.85 16.89 -14.46
C MET A 394 -22.12 16.63 -15.96
N ASN A 395 -21.60 17.46 -16.85
CA ASN A 395 -21.98 17.44 -18.28
C ASN A 395 -20.81 17.21 -19.24
N GLY A 396 -19.68 16.70 -18.76
CA GLY A 396 -18.56 16.17 -19.57
C GLY A 396 -18.02 17.06 -20.70
N SER A 397 -18.33 18.36 -20.71
CA SER A 397 -18.19 19.24 -21.89
C SER A 397 -16.98 20.16 -21.84
N SER A 398 -16.09 19.98 -20.87
CA SER A 398 -14.88 20.78 -20.72
C SER A 398 -13.74 19.93 -20.19
N ILE A 399 -13.63 18.71 -20.67
CA ILE A 399 -12.45 17.90 -20.40
C ILE A 399 -11.43 18.15 -21.49
N ASP A 400 -10.57 19.14 -21.28
CA ASP A 400 -9.67 19.67 -22.28
C ASP A 400 -8.30 20.07 -21.70
N SER A 401 -8.01 19.62 -20.47
CA SER A 401 -6.83 20.00 -19.70
C SER A 401 -6.70 21.49 -19.45
N ALA A 402 -7.78 22.27 -19.65
CA ALA A 402 -7.81 23.67 -19.28
C ALA A 402 -8.36 23.83 -17.86
N GLN A 403 -7.82 24.81 -17.15
CA GLN A 403 -8.31 25.12 -15.80
C GLN A 403 -9.70 25.77 -15.88
N ASN A 404 -10.70 25.06 -15.37
CA ASN A 404 -12.08 25.52 -15.18
C ASN A 404 -12.26 26.22 -13.83
N ALA A 405 -13.35 27.00 -13.71
CA ALA A 405 -13.62 27.80 -12.52
C ALA A 405 -13.95 26.92 -11.30
N VAL A 406 -13.27 27.18 -10.18
CA VAL A 406 -13.57 26.60 -8.87
C VAL A 406 -14.42 27.61 -8.09
N VAL A 407 -15.73 27.44 -8.12
CA VAL A 407 -16.75 28.29 -7.49
C VAL A 407 -17.30 27.58 -6.25
N ALA A 408 -16.57 27.67 -5.14
CA ALA A 408 -17.05 27.19 -3.84
C ALA A 408 -17.76 28.33 -3.07
N PRO A 409 -18.90 28.09 -2.39
CA PRO A 409 -19.46 29.07 -1.46
C PRO A 409 -18.49 29.31 -0.27
N ASP A 410 -18.43 30.55 0.20
CA ASP A 410 -17.46 31.06 1.19
C ASP A 410 -17.55 30.43 2.61
N ASN A 411 -18.39 29.42 2.84
CA ASN A 411 -18.72 28.87 4.15
C ASN A 411 -18.48 27.36 4.31
N VAL A 412 -17.73 26.75 3.40
CA VAL A 412 -17.25 25.37 3.56
C VAL A 412 -15.80 25.43 4.02
N VAL A 413 -15.51 24.77 5.15
CA VAL A 413 -14.18 24.44 5.65
C VAL A 413 -13.48 23.60 4.56
N PHE A 414 -12.97 24.27 3.53
CA PHE A 414 -12.67 23.61 2.26
C PHE A 414 -11.26 23.05 2.30
N ARG A 415 -11.17 21.72 2.46
CA ARG A 415 -10.13 20.83 1.91
C ARG A 415 -8.66 21.16 2.25
N SER A 416 -8.41 22.11 3.16
CA SER A 416 -7.10 22.36 3.79
C SER A 416 -6.86 21.32 4.89
N ALA A 417 -5.88 21.52 5.79
CA ALA A 417 -5.72 20.63 6.93
C ALA A 417 -6.81 20.91 7.99
N ILE A 418 -7.87 20.11 7.99
CA ILE A 418 -9.03 20.28 8.87
C ILE A 418 -8.81 19.50 10.16
N ILE A 419 -8.95 20.14 11.31
CA ILE A 419 -8.83 19.53 12.65
C ILE A 419 -10.18 19.69 13.37
N ASP A 420 -10.60 18.66 14.10
CA ASP A 420 -11.77 18.76 14.98
C ASP A 420 -11.47 19.70 16.15
N ASN A 421 -12.41 20.58 16.48
CA ASN A 421 -12.22 21.53 17.58
C ASN A 421 -12.02 20.84 18.93
N THR A 422 -12.48 19.58 19.07
CA THR A 422 -12.23 18.74 20.25
C THR A 422 -10.79 18.28 20.37
N ASP A 423 -10.04 18.27 19.27
CA ASP A 423 -8.62 17.93 19.25
C ASP A 423 -7.71 19.13 19.43
N LEU A 424 -8.25 20.36 19.44
CA LEU A 424 -7.52 21.59 19.74
C LEU A 424 -7.41 21.82 21.26
N GLY A 425 -6.29 22.38 21.72
CA GLY A 425 -6.11 22.73 23.13
C GLY A 425 -6.12 21.54 24.11
N THR A 426 -5.72 20.34 23.66
CA THR A 426 -5.63 19.17 24.54
C THR A 426 -4.61 19.42 25.65
N SER A 427 -5.05 19.33 26.92
CA SER A 427 -4.20 19.63 28.07
C SER A 427 -2.95 18.75 28.10
N GLY A 428 -1.77 19.38 28.17
CA GLY A 428 -0.48 18.68 28.21
C GLY A 428 0.02 18.18 26.85
N ALA A 429 -0.74 18.38 25.77
CA ALA A 429 -0.32 17.95 24.44
C ALA A 429 0.67 18.94 23.79
N THR A 430 1.52 18.42 22.92
CA THR A 430 2.39 19.20 22.03
C THR A 430 1.95 18.97 20.59
N TYR A 431 1.79 20.03 19.81
CA TYR A 431 1.39 19.94 18.40
C TYR A 431 2.56 20.23 17.47
N PHE A 432 2.58 19.54 16.34
CA PHE A 432 3.56 19.75 15.29
C PHE A 432 2.86 19.98 13.95
N GLY A 433 3.32 20.98 13.20
CA GLY A 433 2.97 21.16 11.79
C GLY A 433 4.11 20.63 10.92
N MET A 434 3.78 19.89 9.87
CA MET A 434 4.72 19.31 8.92
C MET A 434 4.35 19.75 7.50
N CYS A 435 5.36 20.09 6.69
CA CYS A 435 5.22 20.23 5.25
C CYS A 435 6.04 19.18 4.52
N TYR A 436 5.63 18.86 3.29
CA TYR A 436 6.35 17.97 2.39
C TYR A 436 6.27 18.49 0.95
N TYR A 437 7.43 18.65 0.30
CA TYR A 437 7.51 18.96 -1.12
C TYR A 437 7.72 17.69 -1.95
N ILE A 438 6.88 17.51 -2.97
CA ILE A 438 7.07 16.49 -3.99
C ILE A 438 7.44 17.20 -5.27
N HIS A 439 8.69 17.05 -5.72
CA HIS A 439 9.12 17.54 -7.02
C HIS A 439 9.39 16.35 -7.95
N ARG A 440 8.80 16.42 -9.16
CA ARG A 440 9.05 15.42 -10.20
C ARG A 440 10.55 15.35 -10.53
N TRP A 441 11.09 14.14 -10.70
CA TRP A 441 12.52 13.87 -10.97
C TRP A 441 13.50 14.04 -9.82
N GLU A 442 13.04 14.45 -8.63
CA GLU A 442 13.92 14.45 -7.47
C GLU A 442 14.24 13.01 -7.03
N PRO A 443 15.53 12.64 -6.92
CA PRO A 443 15.91 11.28 -6.56
C PRO A 443 15.56 10.96 -5.11
N GLU A 444 15.22 9.70 -4.85
CA GLU A 444 14.79 9.19 -3.55
C GLU A 444 15.76 9.54 -2.40
N GLU A 445 17.07 9.48 -2.65
CA GLU A 445 18.11 9.76 -1.67
C GLU A 445 18.13 11.20 -1.14
N ASN A 446 17.53 12.16 -1.85
CA ASN A 446 17.50 13.55 -1.43
C ASN A 446 16.23 13.89 -0.62
N ARG A 447 15.17 13.08 -0.73
CA ARG A 447 13.81 13.44 -0.27
C ARG A 447 13.62 13.59 1.23
N ASP A 448 14.61 13.26 2.05
CA ASP A 448 14.51 13.40 3.51
C ASP A 448 14.50 14.89 3.94
N ASN A 449 15.09 15.78 3.14
CA ASN A 449 15.07 17.23 3.40
C ASN A 449 13.86 17.95 2.77
N ASN A 450 13.09 17.27 1.92
CA ASN A 450 11.82 17.77 1.37
C ASN A 450 10.73 17.90 2.42
N MET A 451 10.85 17.12 3.49
CA MET A 451 9.95 17.14 4.63
C MET A 451 10.57 17.89 5.78
N SER A 452 9.79 18.77 6.39
CA SER A 452 10.16 19.37 7.66
C SER A 452 8.97 19.62 8.56
N HIS A 453 9.24 19.70 9.85
CA HIS A 453 8.22 19.89 10.87
C HIS A 453 8.72 20.79 12.01
N ARG A 454 7.76 21.45 12.68
CA ARG A 454 7.98 22.37 13.79
C ARG A 454 6.89 22.25 14.83
N THR A 455 7.21 22.58 16.08
CA THR A 455 6.18 22.81 17.09
C THR A 455 5.28 23.99 16.68
N VAL A 456 3.98 23.79 16.81
CA VAL A 456 2.94 24.80 16.56
C VAL A 456 2.08 24.98 17.80
N ASP A 457 1.59 26.19 17.99
CA ASP A 457 0.61 26.51 19.01
C ASP A 457 -0.78 26.51 18.35
N LEU A 458 -1.59 25.50 18.69
CA LEU A 458 -2.97 25.32 18.24
C LEU A 458 -3.98 25.67 19.36
N ASP A 459 -3.88 26.87 19.94
CA ASP A 459 -4.80 27.38 20.98
C ASP A 459 -6.07 28.03 20.39
N PRO A 460 -7.27 27.46 20.62
CA PRO A 460 -8.55 27.99 20.11
C PRO A 460 -8.98 29.37 20.64
N GLY A 461 -8.15 30.05 21.45
CA GLY A 461 -8.45 31.38 22.03
C GLY A 461 -7.82 32.61 21.36
N SER A 462 -6.80 32.47 20.50
CA SER A 462 -5.93 33.59 20.10
C SER A 462 -6.20 34.21 18.74
N GLY A 463 -6.91 33.50 17.84
CA GLY A 463 -7.16 33.94 16.46
C GLY A 463 -5.91 33.99 15.57
N THR A 464 -4.74 33.58 16.07
CA THR A 464 -3.52 33.40 15.28
C THR A 464 -2.67 32.30 15.92
N TYR A 465 -2.43 31.23 15.16
CA TYR A 465 -1.73 30.05 15.66
C TYR A 465 -0.23 30.19 15.42
N GLY A 466 0.50 30.37 16.52
CA GLY A 466 1.93 30.64 16.52
C GLY A 466 2.74 29.44 16.02
N VAL A 467 3.84 29.70 15.33
CA VAL A 467 4.80 28.66 14.90
C VAL A 467 6.11 28.93 15.60
N ALA A 468 6.70 27.90 16.21
CA ALA A 468 8.00 28.04 16.85
C ALA A 468 9.06 28.35 15.78
N THR A 469 9.66 29.54 15.84
CA THR A 469 10.54 30.04 14.77
C THR A 469 11.92 29.39 14.71
N ASN A 470 12.36 28.71 15.78
CA ASN A 470 13.69 28.11 15.90
C ASN A 470 13.69 26.58 16.11
N ASP A 471 12.57 25.90 15.82
CA ASP A 471 12.37 24.47 16.08
C ASP A 471 12.15 23.67 14.77
N LEU A 472 12.89 24.01 13.71
CA LEU A 472 12.85 23.26 12.45
C LEU A 472 13.61 21.95 12.58
N ALA A 473 12.98 20.85 12.20
CA ALA A 473 13.64 19.58 11.97
C ALA A 473 13.17 18.98 10.63
N TYR A 474 14.06 18.26 9.96
CA TYR A 474 13.77 17.59 8.68
C TYR A 474 13.36 16.13 8.90
N GLY A 475 12.79 15.54 7.86
CA GLY A 475 12.30 14.16 7.87
C GLY A 475 10.97 13.98 8.60
N SER A 476 10.63 12.71 8.83
CA SER A 476 9.35 12.31 9.42
C SER A 476 9.14 12.93 10.81
N VAL A 477 7.94 13.46 11.05
CA VAL A 477 7.51 14.01 12.36
C VAL A 477 7.54 12.97 13.48
N LEU A 478 7.57 11.67 13.14
CA LEU A 478 7.70 10.58 14.11
C LEU A 478 8.95 10.70 14.99
N ASN A 479 10.03 11.34 14.49
CA ASN A 479 11.24 11.62 15.28
C ASN A 479 11.00 12.56 16.48
N ARG A 480 9.82 13.17 16.60
CA ARG A 480 9.42 13.97 17.76
C ARG A 480 8.83 13.16 18.89
N TRP A 481 8.61 11.86 18.72
CA TRP A 481 8.07 10.98 19.76
C TRP A 481 9.20 10.52 20.71
N PRO A 482 9.26 11.05 21.95
CA PRO A 482 10.39 10.77 22.84
C PRO A 482 10.45 9.30 23.21
N GLY A 483 11.63 8.69 23.08
CA GLY A 483 11.87 7.29 23.45
C GLY A 483 11.31 6.25 22.47
N ALA A 484 10.60 6.67 21.42
CA ALA A 484 10.17 5.76 20.36
C ALA A 484 11.35 5.41 19.45
N ARG A 485 11.42 4.15 19.01
CA ARG A 485 12.32 3.72 17.94
C ARG A 485 11.67 4.06 16.61
N VAL A 486 12.39 4.76 15.73
CA VAL A 486 11.87 5.19 14.42
C VAL A 486 12.75 4.65 13.30
N GLU A 487 12.15 3.88 12.40
CA GLU A 487 12.83 3.23 11.27
C GLU A 487 12.04 3.47 9.97
N SER A 488 12.64 3.20 8.82
CA SER A 488 11.95 3.34 7.53
C SER A 488 12.42 2.35 6.47
N ALA A 489 11.55 2.04 5.51
CA ALA A 489 11.91 1.28 4.33
C ALA A 489 11.11 1.73 3.10
N ALA A 490 11.76 1.74 1.93
CA ALA A 490 11.13 1.97 0.64
C ALA A 490 10.55 0.66 0.09
N ASN A 491 9.56 0.74 -0.80
CA ASN A 491 9.01 -0.43 -1.47
C ASN A 491 9.89 -0.81 -2.68
N LEU A 492 10.52 -1.98 -2.60
CA LEU A 492 11.56 -2.45 -3.53
C LEU A 492 11.00 -3.47 -4.56
N ASP A 493 11.65 -3.64 -5.71
CA ASP A 493 11.35 -4.72 -6.68
C ASP A 493 11.97 -6.08 -6.36
N GLY A 494 12.45 -6.27 -5.12
CA GLY A 494 13.25 -7.45 -4.73
C GLY A 494 14.71 -7.40 -5.20
N SER A 495 15.13 -6.39 -5.97
CA SER A 495 16.53 -6.17 -6.41
C SER A 495 17.21 -4.96 -5.73
N SER A 496 16.69 -4.53 -4.58
CA SER A 496 17.12 -3.33 -3.81
C SER A 496 16.86 -1.98 -4.48
N VAL A 497 16.11 -1.96 -5.59
CA VAL A 497 15.70 -0.73 -6.27
C VAL A 497 14.29 -0.36 -5.83
N ALA A 498 14.09 0.87 -5.35
CA ALA A 498 12.78 1.38 -5.02
C ALA A 498 11.91 1.52 -6.29
N ARG A 499 10.70 0.95 -6.26
CA ARG A 499 9.68 1.08 -7.32
C ARG A 499 8.42 1.79 -6.87
N ASP A 500 8.26 1.96 -5.56
CA ASP A 500 7.24 2.79 -4.95
C ASP A 500 7.82 3.38 -3.64
N GLY A 501 7.10 4.32 -3.03
CA GLY A 501 7.61 5.13 -1.94
C GLY A 501 7.79 4.43 -0.60
N ARG A 502 8.04 5.24 0.43
CA ARG A 502 8.57 4.84 1.73
C ARG A 502 7.55 4.94 2.86
N PHE A 503 7.67 4.02 3.81
CA PHE A 503 7.03 4.13 5.12
C PHE A 503 8.07 4.38 6.20
N TYR A 504 7.72 5.19 7.20
CA TYR A 504 8.39 5.25 8.50
C TYR A 504 7.49 4.57 9.54
N VAL A 505 8.09 3.82 10.46
CA VAL A 505 7.38 3.22 11.60
C VAL A 505 8.07 3.69 12.87
N ALA A 506 7.28 4.23 13.79
CA ALA A 506 7.69 4.44 15.17
C ALA A 506 7.10 3.34 16.05
N SER A 507 7.91 2.67 16.87
CA SER A 507 7.48 1.77 17.94
C SER A 507 7.83 2.35 19.31
N SER A 508 6.87 2.30 20.24
CA SER A 508 7.06 2.69 21.63
C SER A 508 6.45 1.64 22.54
N VAL A 509 7.23 1.15 23.51
CA VAL A 509 6.84 0.05 24.38
C VAL A 509 6.89 0.49 25.83
N THR A 510 5.76 0.37 26.52
CA THR A 510 5.65 0.70 27.95
C THR A 510 5.33 -0.56 28.75
N ALA A 511 6.18 -0.90 29.72
CA ALA A 511 5.88 -1.97 30.67
C ALA A 511 4.75 -1.53 31.62
N LEU A 512 3.78 -2.41 31.84
CA LEU A 512 2.62 -2.21 32.72
C LEU A 512 2.85 -2.93 34.06
N ASN A 513 2.18 -2.49 35.12
CA ASN A 513 2.43 -3.00 36.46
C ASN A 513 1.97 -4.46 36.67
N ASP A 514 1.14 -4.99 35.78
CA ASP A 514 0.64 -6.38 35.80
C ASP A 514 1.50 -7.34 34.97
N GLY A 515 2.67 -6.87 34.48
CA GLY A 515 3.60 -7.65 33.65
C GLY A 515 3.21 -7.74 32.18
N TRP A 516 2.24 -6.95 31.76
CA TRP A 516 1.92 -6.74 30.35
C TRP A 516 2.75 -5.58 29.78
N TYR A 517 2.71 -5.47 28.47
CA TYR A 517 3.38 -4.44 27.68
C TYR A 517 2.38 -3.76 26.80
N ARG A 518 2.39 -2.42 26.83
CA ARG A 518 1.66 -1.60 25.87
C ARG A 518 2.57 -1.28 24.70
N TYR A 519 2.21 -1.77 23.52
CA TYR A 519 2.83 -1.39 22.25
C TYR A 519 2.01 -0.29 21.61
N GLU A 520 2.66 0.81 21.26
CA GLU A 520 2.10 1.90 20.47
C GLU A 520 2.94 2.04 19.19
N TYR A 521 2.31 1.89 18.04
CA TYR A 521 2.92 2.10 16.73
C TYR A 521 2.34 3.34 16.05
N ALA A 522 3.17 4.07 15.33
CA ALA A 522 2.74 5.07 14.35
C ALA A 522 3.40 4.77 13.00
N VAL A 523 2.60 4.56 11.97
CA VAL A 523 3.05 4.34 10.60
C VAL A 523 2.85 5.64 9.83
N HIS A 524 3.92 6.26 9.34
CA HIS A 524 3.86 7.40 8.44
C HIS A 524 4.14 6.92 7.01
N ASN A 525 3.11 6.91 6.17
CA ASN A 525 3.29 6.71 4.73
C ASN A 525 3.76 8.04 4.14
N ARG A 526 5.03 8.16 3.74
CA ARG A 526 5.56 9.40 3.15
C ARG A 526 5.01 9.59 1.73
N ASP A 527 5.31 8.63 0.86
CA ASP A 527 5.10 8.72 -0.58
C ASP A 527 4.85 7.36 -1.24
N ASN A 528 4.45 6.33 -0.48
CA ASN A 528 4.08 5.04 -1.05
C ASN A 528 2.66 5.13 -1.64
N HIS A 529 2.55 5.02 -2.97
CA HIS A 529 1.29 5.14 -3.70
C HIS A 529 0.38 3.92 -3.49
N GLY A 530 0.96 2.73 -3.30
CA GLY A 530 0.22 1.49 -3.13
C GLY A 530 -0.58 1.34 -1.83
N ARG A 531 -0.42 2.28 -0.89
CA ARG A 531 -1.15 2.39 0.39
C ARG A 531 -0.91 1.21 1.35
N ASN A 532 -0.98 1.48 2.65
CA ASN A 532 -0.96 0.41 3.65
C ASN A 532 -2.38 -0.18 3.82
N GLY A 533 -2.56 -1.42 3.40
CA GLY A 533 -3.82 -2.18 3.51
C GLY A 533 -3.88 -3.12 4.72
N GLN A 534 -2.74 -3.63 5.18
CA GLN A 534 -2.62 -4.36 6.44
C GLN A 534 -1.31 -4.00 7.15
N PHE A 535 -1.40 -3.81 8.46
CA PHE A 535 -0.25 -3.70 9.35
C PHE A 535 -0.16 -4.97 10.19
N ARG A 536 0.94 -5.69 10.06
CA ARG A 536 1.17 -7.01 10.65
C ARG A 536 2.35 -6.95 11.61
N VAL A 537 2.12 -7.37 12.84
CA VAL A 537 3.13 -7.39 13.91
C VAL A 537 3.34 -8.83 14.34
N PRO A 538 4.53 -9.42 14.13
CA PRO A 538 4.80 -10.76 14.65
C PRO A 538 4.75 -10.75 16.18
N ILE A 539 4.26 -11.83 16.76
CA ILE A 539 4.18 -12.03 18.20
C ILE A 539 4.65 -13.44 18.53
N ALA A 540 5.13 -13.65 19.75
CA ALA A 540 5.54 -14.96 20.21
C ALA A 540 4.37 -15.97 20.24
N ASP A 541 4.64 -17.24 19.91
CA ASP A 541 3.67 -18.34 20.02
C ASP A 541 3.12 -18.42 21.46
N THR A 542 1.81 -18.57 21.62
CA THR A 542 1.06 -18.59 22.89
C THR A 542 0.93 -17.26 23.63
N ALA A 543 1.39 -16.13 23.07
CA ALA A 543 1.17 -14.82 23.66
C ALA A 543 -0.32 -14.50 23.76
N SER A 544 -0.68 -13.76 24.80
CA SER A 544 -2.03 -13.23 24.98
C SER A 544 -2.07 -11.76 24.57
N VAL A 545 -3.14 -11.35 23.90
CA VAL A 545 -3.32 -9.98 23.40
C VAL A 545 -4.64 -9.41 23.91
N ARG A 546 -4.63 -8.13 24.32
CA ARG A 546 -5.81 -7.36 24.72
C ARG A 546 -5.70 -5.91 24.26
N ASP A 547 -6.78 -5.15 24.43
CA ASP A 547 -6.86 -3.71 24.15
C ASP A 547 -6.30 -3.30 22.78
N MET A 548 -6.62 -4.08 21.74
CA MET A 548 -6.24 -3.73 20.38
C MET A 548 -7.04 -2.52 19.90
N GLY A 549 -6.39 -1.59 19.21
CA GLY A 549 -7.08 -0.48 18.58
C GLY A 549 -6.25 0.26 17.55
N THR A 550 -6.93 1.17 16.85
CA THR A 550 -6.36 1.94 15.75
C THR A 550 -6.79 3.40 15.83
N HIS A 551 -5.93 4.30 15.37
CA HIS A 551 -6.28 5.68 15.07
C HIS A 551 -6.02 5.91 13.58
N ARG A 552 -7.05 6.36 12.86
CA ARG A 552 -6.98 6.63 11.43
C ARG A 552 -7.38 8.06 11.14
N VAL A 553 -6.85 8.58 10.04
CA VAL A 553 -7.21 9.89 9.51
C VAL A 553 -8.50 9.79 8.70
N ARG A 554 -9.31 10.86 8.68
CA ARG A 554 -10.39 10.98 7.70
C ARG A 554 -9.80 11.30 6.33
N VAL A 555 -10.04 10.39 5.39
CA VAL A 555 -9.54 10.46 4.01
C VAL A 555 -10.56 11.01 3.03
N ASP A 556 -11.82 11.18 3.46
CA ASP A 556 -12.90 11.75 2.66
C ASP A 556 -13.99 12.41 3.54
N ASP A 557 -14.90 13.14 2.89
CA ASP A 557 -16.04 13.83 3.51
C ASP A 557 -17.23 12.90 3.84
N SER A 558 -17.12 11.59 3.56
CA SER A 558 -18.27 10.65 3.65
C SER A 558 -18.63 10.32 5.10
N GLY A 559 -17.72 10.54 6.04
CA GLY A 559 -17.93 10.33 7.49
C GLY A 559 -18.25 8.88 7.89
N ALA A 560 -18.20 7.92 6.98
CA ALA A 560 -18.84 6.61 7.13
C ALA A 560 -17.95 5.40 6.80
N ALA A 561 -16.63 5.52 6.93
CA ALA A 561 -15.77 4.34 6.85
C ALA A 561 -15.86 3.52 8.15
N ALA A 562 -16.03 2.20 8.03
CA ALA A 562 -15.79 1.29 9.15
C ALA A 562 -14.33 1.44 9.63
N ASP A 563 -14.07 1.21 10.92
CA ASP A 563 -12.70 1.27 11.42
C ASP A 563 -11.89 0.06 10.96
N TRP A 564 -10.57 0.18 11.04
CA TRP A 564 -9.67 -0.94 10.79
C TRP A 564 -9.98 -2.07 11.76
N THR A 565 -10.04 -3.28 11.25
CA THR A 565 -10.26 -4.47 12.07
C THR A 565 -8.95 -4.91 12.68
N SER A 566 -8.98 -5.31 13.95
CA SER A 566 -7.81 -5.83 14.67
C SER A 566 -8.03 -7.30 14.97
N ASN A 567 -7.07 -8.14 14.63
CA ASN A 567 -7.13 -9.59 14.82
C ASN A 567 -5.84 -10.11 15.43
N HIS A 568 -5.94 -10.96 16.45
CA HIS A 568 -4.83 -11.77 16.94
C HIS A 568 -4.89 -13.11 16.21
N ASP A 569 -4.04 -13.29 15.21
CA ASP A 569 -3.94 -14.52 14.41
C ASP A 569 -2.98 -15.50 15.08
N THR A 570 -3.54 -16.42 15.87
CA THR A 570 -2.78 -17.45 16.60
C THR A 570 -2.29 -18.58 15.70
N VAL A 571 -2.59 -18.58 14.39
CA VAL A 571 -2.10 -19.60 13.45
C VAL A 571 -0.78 -19.16 12.83
N ASN A 572 -0.64 -17.86 12.59
CA ASN A 572 0.54 -17.25 11.98
C ASN A 572 1.39 -16.47 13.00
N ASP A 573 1.05 -16.56 14.29
CA ASP A 573 1.72 -15.89 15.40
C ASP A 573 1.89 -14.39 15.15
N GLU A 574 0.77 -13.69 14.91
CA GLU A 574 0.78 -12.26 14.61
C GLU A 574 -0.45 -11.49 15.11
N VAL A 575 -0.28 -10.17 15.29
CA VAL A 575 -1.38 -9.21 15.41
C VAL A 575 -1.52 -8.49 14.08
N VAL A 576 -2.71 -8.59 13.48
CA VAL A 576 -3.02 -8.05 12.16
C VAL A 576 -4.08 -6.96 12.27
N PHE A 577 -3.74 -5.78 11.79
CA PHE A 577 -4.69 -4.68 11.58
C PHE A 577 -5.02 -4.61 10.09
N THR A 578 -6.29 -4.72 9.73
CA THR A 578 -6.74 -4.76 8.33
C THR A 578 -7.67 -3.60 8.02
N ALA A 579 -7.36 -2.89 6.94
CA ALA A 579 -8.23 -1.84 6.42
C ALA A 579 -9.65 -2.39 6.13
N PRO A 580 -10.71 -1.59 6.29
CA PRO A 580 -12.06 -2.05 6.00
C PRO A 580 -12.23 -2.26 4.49
N GLY A 581 -12.85 -3.38 4.12
CA GLY A 581 -13.10 -3.72 2.71
C GLY A 581 -11.80 -3.87 1.92
N VAL A 582 -10.95 -4.84 2.23
CA VAL A 582 -9.84 -5.17 1.31
C VAL A 582 -10.10 -6.55 0.74
N ALA A 583 -10.48 -6.58 -0.55
CA ALA A 583 -9.93 -7.56 -1.46
C ALA A 583 -8.60 -6.96 -1.94
N MET A 584 -7.47 -7.51 -1.47
CA MET A 584 -6.13 -7.01 -1.84
C MET A 584 -5.98 -6.95 -3.36
N GLY A 585 -5.47 -5.84 -3.89
CA GLY A 585 -5.31 -5.62 -5.33
C GLY A 585 -6.46 -4.87 -6.02
N ASP A 586 -7.53 -4.47 -5.30
CA ASP A 586 -8.62 -3.65 -5.84
C ASP A 586 -8.56 -2.20 -5.31
N PRO A 587 -8.27 -1.20 -6.17
CA PRO A 587 -8.14 0.21 -5.80
C PRO A 587 -9.46 0.86 -5.31
N ILE A 588 -10.62 0.29 -5.63
CA ILE A 588 -11.95 0.80 -5.21
C ILE A 588 -12.22 0.49 -3.74
N VAL A 589 -11.76 -0.67 -3.27
CA VAL A 589 -11.96 -1.14 -1.89
C VAL A 589 -10.81 -0.67 -0.97
N ALA A 590 -9.61 -0.44 -1.52
CA ALA A 590 -8.48 0.18 -0.84
C ALA A 590 -8.65 1.68 -0.47
N ARG A 591 -9.85 2.27 -0.62
CA ARG A 591 -10.10 3.69 -0.31
C ARG A 591 -9.83 4.04 1.16
N TYR A 592 -9.98 3.07 2.05
CA TYR A 592 -9.78 3.21 3.50
C TYR A 592 -8.45 2.64 4.00
N ALA A 593 -7.64 2.09 3.08
CA ALA A 593 -6.23 1.82 3.31
C ALA A 593 -5.50 3.16 3.54
N GLN A 594 -4.43 3.13 4.33
CA GLN A 594 -3.71 4.34 4.71
C GLN A 594 -3.00 4.95 3.48
N PRO A 595 -3.40 6.17 3.05
CA PRO A 595 -2.80 6.83 1.90
C PRO A 595 -1.49 7.52 2.27
N TRP A 596 -0.79 8.03 1.26
CA TRP A 596 0.46 8.77 1.41
C TRP A 596 0.26 10.13 2.12
N ASN A 597 1.34 10.66 2.68
CA ASN A 597 1.38 11.83 3.58
C ASN A 597 0.40 11.75 4.77
N THR A 598 0.22 10.55 5.34
CA THR A 598 -0.61 10.34 6.55
C THR A 598 0.06 9.50 7.62
N VAL A 599 -0.30 9.76 8.88
CA VAL A 599 0.12 8.97 10.05
C VAL A 599 -1.05 8.22 10.64
N PHE A 600 -0.99 6.88 10.65
CA PHE A 600 -1.97 6.01 11.30
C PHE A 600 -1.32 5.33 12.51
N ASN A 601 -2.08 5.09 13.57
CA ASN A 601 -1.59 4.44 14.78
C ASN A 601 -2.25 3.08 14.99
N PHE A 602 -1.48 2.16 15.56
CA PHE A 602 -1.91 0.81 15.90
C PHE A 602 -1.39 0.50 17.30
N TRP A 603 -2.20 -0.09 18.15
CA TRP A 603 -1.78 -0.44 19.50
C TRP A 603 -2.44 -1.70 20.00
N PHE A 604 -1.80 -2.31 20.99
CA PHE A 604 -2.34 -3.42 21.76
C PHE A 604 -1.53 -3.60 23.04
N GLU A 605 -2.04 -4.45 23.92
CA GLU A 605 -1.32 -4.93 25.08
C GLU A 605 -1.07 -6.43 24.98
N THR A 606 0.12 -6.87 25.36
CA THR A 606 0.46 -8.30 25.41
C THR A 606 1.37 -8.65 26.58
N ASN A 607 1.37 -9.91 27.00
CA ASN A 607 2.32 -10.44 27.98
C ASN A 607 3.70 -10.81 27.37
N ALA A 608 3.87 -10.63 26.05
CA ALA A 608 5.16 -10.81 25.40
C ALA A 608 5.95 -9.49 25.32
N ALA A 609 7.23 -9.58 25.58
CA ALA A 609 8.09 -8.42 25.70
C ALA A 609 8.82 -8.04 24.41
N PRO A 610 9.34 -6.80 24.36
CA PRO A 610 9.88 -6.27 23.13
C PRO A 610 11.25 -6.87 22.80
N GLU A 611 11.41 -7.18 21.53
CA GLU A 611 12.66 -7.57 20.87
C GLU A 611 12.83 -6.79 19.56
N ASP A 612 14.06 -6.74 19.06
CA ASP A 612 14.34 -6.20 17.74
C ASP A 612 13.79 -7.13 16.66
N GLY A 613 12.85 -6.64 15.86
CA GLY A 613 12.33 -7.37 14.72
C GLY A 613 11.84 -6.43 13.61
N SER A 614 10.87 -6.90 12.84
CA SER A 614 10.24 -6.11 11.79
C SER A 614 8.74 -6.30 11.76
N VAL A 615 8.04 -5.23 11.46
CA VAL A 615 6.62 -5.24 11.13
C VAL A 615 6.45 -5.26 9.61
N GLU A 616 5.36 -5.87 9.14
CA GLU A 616 5.04 -5.95 7.72
C GLU A 616 3.87 -5.03 7.38
N ILE A 617 4.05 -4.26 6.31
CA ILE A 617 3.05 -3.38 5.72
C ILE A 617 2.63 -3.97 4.38
N MET A 618 1.45 -4.58 4.31
CA MET A 618 0.89 -5.11 3.06
C MET A 618 0.31 -3.99 2.22
N GLN A 619 0.63 -3.99 0.93
CA GLN A 619 0.16 -3.01 -0.03
C GLN A 619 -1.30 -3.29 -0.39
N ALA A 620 -2.17 -2.28 -0.29
CA ALA A 620 -3.56 -2.43 -0.69
C ALA A 620 -3.71 -2.47 -2.22
N VAL A 621 -2.88 -1.70 -2.91
CA VAL A 621 -2.82 -1.57 -4.38
C VAL A 621 -1.35 -1.65 -4.83
N PRO A 622 -0.75 -2.84 -4.90
CA PRO A 622 0.66 -2.99 -5.30
C PRO A 622 0.94 -2.32 -6.64
N GLN A 623 2.00 -1.50 -6.70
CA GLN A 623 2.42 -0.84 -7.92
C GLN A 623 3.18 -1.82 -8.84
N VAL A 624 3.17 -1.55 -10.15
CA VAL A 624 3.86 -2.39 -11.13
C VAL A 624 5.34 -2.51 -10.77
N ASN A 625 5.82 -3.75 -10.66
CA ASN A 625 7.19 -4.11 -10.24
C ASN A 625 7.56 -3.74 -8.79
N ALA A 626 6.66 -3.18 -7.97
CA ALA A 626 6.89 -3.02 -6.53
C ALA A 626 6.52 -4.31 -5.78
N ALA A 627 7.14 -4.55 -4.63
CA ALA A 627 6.77 -5.67 -3.77
C ALA A 627 5.35 -5.47 -3.21
N GLY A 628 4.67 -6.60 -2.96
CA GLY A 628 3.34 -6.60 -2.34
C GLY A 628 3.34 -6.22 -0.86
N SER A 629 4.51 -6.14 -0.22
CA SER A 629 4.66 -5.70 1.16
C SER A 629 5.99 -4.98 1.41
N VAL A 630 6.06 -4.24 2.51
CA VAL A 630 7.24 -3.53 2.99
C VAL A 630 7.54 -3.96 4.43
N LEU A 631 8.76 -4.44 4.68
CA LEU A 631 9.24 -4.75 6.02
C LEU A 631 9.97 -3.55 6.60
N VAL A 632 9.53 -3.09 7.77
CA VAL A 632 10.17 -1.99 8.51
C VAL A 632 10.61 -2.50 9.87
N ALA A 633 11.85 -2.23 10.25
CA ALA A 633 12.34 -2.65 11.55
C ALA A 633 11.60 -1.93 12.68
N ALA A 634 11.29 -2.63 13.78
CA ALA A 634 10.56 -2.09 14.92
C ALA A 634 10.78 -2.98 16.16
N ASP A 635 10.39 -2.49 17.33
CA ASP A 635 10.23 -3.36 18.51
C ASP A 635 9.01 -4.27 18.30
N VAL A 636 9.16 -5.58 18.45
CA VAL A 636 8.09 -6.57 18.27
C VAL A 636 7.96 -7.49 19.49
N PRO A 637 6.75 -7.98 19.83
CA PRO A 637 6.49 -8.82 21.00
C PRO A 637 6.85 -10.31 20.80
N THR A 638 8.08 -10.64 20.41
CA THR A 638 8.50 -12.03 20.18
C THR A 638 9.16 -12.70 21.39
N CYS A 639 9.54 -11.93 22.43
CA CYS A 639 10.14 -12.47 23.65
C CYS A 639 9.04 -13.03 24.56
N LEU A 640 8.77 -14.35 24.48
CA LEU A 640 8.10 -15.06 25.57
C LEU A 640 9.11 -15.83 26.40
N PRO A 641 9.09 -15.67 27.72
CA PRO A 641 9.95 -16.45 28.59
C PRO A 641 9.45 -17.90 28.64
N LEU A 642 10.18 -18.79 27.98
CA LEU A 642 10.08 -20.24 28.02
C LEU A 642 10.72 -20.76 29.31
N ILE A 643 10.01 -21.68 29.99
CA ILE A 643 10.57 -22.47 31.10
C ILE A 643 10.74 -23.91 30.62
N GLU A 644 11.98 -24.34 30.44
CA GLU A 644 12.31 -25.74 30.16
C GLU A 644 12.97 -26.39 31.37
N ASN A 645 12.48 -27.57 31.77
CA ASN A 645 13.22 -28.43 32.70
C ASN A 645 14.33 -29.12 31.89
N ILE A 646 15.57 -28.71 32.11
CA ILE A 646 16.72 -29.18 31.33
C ILE A 646 17.41 -30.40 31.97
N ALA A 647 17.15 -30.69 33.25
CA ALA A 647 17.62 -31.90 33.92
C ALA A 647 16.83 -32.19 35.21
N ALA A 648 16.53 -33.46 35.43
CA ALA A 648 16.02 -33.95 36.71
C ALA A 648 17.12 -33.87 37.78
N GLY A 649 16.79 -33.28 38.94
CA GLY A 649 17.67 -33.23 40.10
C GLY A 649 17.87 -34.60 40.73
N CYS A 650 18.95 -34.76 41.50
CA CYS A 650 19.22 -36.00 42.26
C CYS A 650 18.57 -36.00 43.67
N GLY A 651 17.91 -34.91 44.07
CA GLY A 651 17.42 -34.69 45.44
C GLY A 651 15.96 -35.07 45.73
N VAL A 652 15.58 -34.97 47.01
CA VAL A 652 14.22 -35.21 47.55
C VAL A 652 13.28 -33.99 47.43
N ILE A 653 13.68 -32.98 46.66
CA ILE A 653 13.02 -31.67 46.56
C ILE A 653 12.62 -31.43 45.12
N THR A 654 11.34 -31.12 44.89
CA THR A 654 10.86 -30.66 43.57
C THR A 654 10.66 -29.15 43.62
N MET A 655 11.33 -28.43 42.73
CA MET A 655 11.00 -27.03 42.45
C MET A 655 9.99 -27.01 41.31
N ASN A 656 8.90 -26.26 41.49
CA ASN A 656 7.94 -26.00 40.43
C ASN A 656 7.91 -24.50 40.17
N VAL A 657 8.11 -24.09 38.93
CA VAL A 657 7.85 -22.70 38.54
C VAL A 657 6.34 -22.52 38.46
N THR A 658 5.80 -21.55 39.22
CA THR A 658 4.36 -21.31 39.30
C THR A 658 4.07 -19.83 39.16
N GLY A 659 3.34 -19.45 38.12
CA GLY A 659 2.96 -18.07 37.82
C GLY A 659 3.21 -17.72 36.35
N GLN A 660 2.58 -16.65 35.87
CA GLN A 660 3.03 -16.00 34.63
C GLN A 660 4.38 -15.33 34.90
N LEU A 661 5.32 -15.53 34.00
CA LEU A 661 6.57 -14.78 33.98
C LEU A 661 6.26 -13.33 33.60
N ASN A 662 6.34 -12.46 34.60
CA ASN A 662 6.30 -11.03 34.40
C ASN A 662 7.72 -10.50 34.63
N TYR A 663 8.11 -9.44 33.92
CA TYR A 663 9.45 -8.84 34.01
C TYR A 663 9.80 -8.27 35.38
N THR A 664 8.84 -8.25 36.29
CA THR A 664 8.98 -7.73 37.64
C THR A 664 9.15 -8.81 38.69
N ASP A 665 8.63 -10.03 38.51
CA ASP A 665 8.69 -11.10 39.51
C ASP A 665 8.60 -12.52 38.92
N LEU A 666 9.63 -13.33 39.16
CA LEU A 666 9.61 -14.78 38.97
C LEU A 666 9.27 -15.45 40.30
N THR A 667 8.16 -16.19 40.35
CA THR A 667 7.74 -16.90 41.57
C THR A 667 7.99 -18.40 41.44
N PHE A 668 8.76 -18.94 42.38
CA PHE A 668 9.07 -20.36 42.48
C PHE A 668 8.33 -20.96 43.67
N SER A 669 7.64 -22.07 43.45
CA SER A 669 7.08 -22.87 44.54
C SER A 669 7.97 -24.10 44.78
N ILE A 670 8.23 -24.41 46.04
CA ILE A 670 9.06 -25.56 46.42
C ILE A 670 8.14 -26.57 47.08
N THR A 671 8.03 -27.74 46.47
CA THR A 671 7.18 -28.83 46.96
C THR A 671 8.06 -30.04 47.27
N GLY A 672 8.20 -30.33 48.55
CA GLY A 672 8.91 -31.51 49.06
C GLY A 672 10.08 -31.15 49.95
N ILE A 673 9.86 -31.24 51.27
CA ILE A 673 10.94 -31.44 52.25
C ILE A 673 10.46 -32.56 53.18
N ASP A 674 11.30 -33.60 53.35
CA ASP A 674 11.11 -34.61 54.39
C ASP A 674 11.07 -33.89 55.76
N PRO A 675 9.98 -34.01 56.55
CA PRO A 675 9.80 -33.26 57.79
C PRO A 675 10.75 -33.68 58.92
N SER A 676 11.66 -34.63 58.70
CA SER A 676 12.36 -35.31 59.79
C SER A 676 13.72 -34.74 60.24
N SER A 677 14.34 -33.74 59.59
CA SER A 677 15.60 -33.19 60.16
C SER A 677 15.99 -31.75 59.74
N LEU A 678 16.13 -30.90 60.77
CA LEU A 678 17.03 -29.74 60.94
C LEU A 678 16.97 -28.58 59.93
N ALA A 679 17.24 -27.37 60.42
CA ALA A 679 17.21 -26.11 59.69
C ALA A 679 17.91 -26.23 58.32
N ALA A 680 17.11 -26.14 57.26
CA ALA A 680 17.53 -26.22 55.87
C ALA A 680 17.48 -24.81 55.28
N GLY A 681 18.64 -24.28 54.87
CA GLY A 681 18.69 -23.09 54.01
C GLY A 681 18.58 -23.51 52.55
N ILE A 682 17.76 -22.82 51.76
CA ILE A 682 17.71 -23.02 50.31
C ILE A 682 18.60 -21.98 49.67
N LEU A 683 19.59 -22.43 48.90
CA LEU A 683 20.41 -21.57 48.06
C LEU A 683 19.88 -21.66 46.63
N ILE A 684 19.41 -20.54 46.07
CA ILE A 684 19.06 -20.45 44.64
C ILE A 684 20.27 -19.85 43.93
N GLY A 685 20.90 -20.65 43.07
CA GLY A 685 21.92 -20.17 42.15
C GLY A 685 21.27 -19.65 40.88
N VAL A 686 21.64 -18.45 40.48
CA VAL A 686 21.27 -17.82 39.21
C VAL A 686 22.57 -17.67 38.44
N ASP A 687 22.74 -18.42 37.36
CA ASP A 687 23.85 -18.23 36.44
C ASP A 687 23.35 -17.59 35.14
N LEU A 688 24.08 -16.56 34.71
CA LEU A 688 23.87 -15.86 33.44
C LEU A 688 25.05 -16.24 32.56
N THR A 689 24.97 -17.35 31.83
CA THR A 689 26.10 -17.80 31.00
C THR A 689 25.66 -18.21 29.60
N ALA A 690 26.29 -17.56 28.61
CA ALA A 690 26.68 -18.28 27.41
C ALA A 690 27.70 -19.34 27.83
N THR A 691 27.36 -20.62 27.67
CA THR A 691 28.16 -21.85 27.84
C THR A 691 28.12 -22.57 29.21
N GLN A 692 27.28 -23.63 29.22
CA GLN A 692 27.38 -24.96 29.87
C GLN A 692 27.97 -25.06 31.29
N PHE A 693 27.16 -25.50 32.26
CA PHE A 693 27.61 -25.85 33.62
C PHE A 693 27.74 -27.37 33.82
N ASP A 694 28.91 -27.79 34.31
CA ASP A 694 29.22 -29.11 34.88
C ASP A 694 29.48 -28.90 36.39
N LEU A 695 28.66 -29.51 37.25
CA LEU A 695 28.80 -29.40 38.71
C LEU A 695 29.90 -30.35 39.21
N GLY A 696 31.15 -29.96 38.99
CA GLY A 696 32.33 -30.73 39.39
C GLY A 696 33.44 -29.85 39.98
N THR A 697 33.51 -29.80 41.31
CA THR A 697 34.67 -29.36 42.14
C THR A 697 35.22 -27.95 41.94
N ALA A 698 34.96 -27.11 42.96
CA ALA A 698 35.73 -25.95 43.43
C ALA A 698 36.86 -25.39 42.52
N GLY A 699 36.61 -24.21 41.94
CA GLY A 699 37.65 -23.37 41.35
C GLY A 699 37.14 -21.95 41.11
N PHE A 700 37.41 -21.04 42.06
CA PHE A 700 37.28 -19.60 41.83
C PHE A 700 38.43 -19.14 40.93
N GLY A 701 38.12 -18.60 39.75
CA GLY A 701 39.08 -18.06 38.79
C GLY A 701 38.42 -17.09 37.80
N PRO A 702 39.17 -16.11 37.27
CA PRO A 702 38.68 -14.77 37.01
C PRO A 702 38.26 -14.61 35.56
N ASN A 703 36.96 -14.42 35.31
CA ASN A 703 36.40 -13.55 34.27
C ASN A 703 34.91 -13.39 34.56
N GLY A 704 34.50 -12.15 34.85
CA GLY A 704 33.34 -11.84 35.66
C GLY A 704 31.97 -12.20 35.08
N CYS A 705 31.14 -12.80 35.94
CA CYS A 705 29.72 -12.52 36.04
C CYS A 705 29.45 -11.98 37.46
N TYR A 706 28.81 -10.82 37.56
CA TYR A 706 28.46 -10.22 38.85
C TYR A 706 27.28 -10.98 39.45
N PHE A 707 27.47 -11.60 40.61
CA PHE A 707 26.37 -11.99 41.49
C PHE A 707 25.71 -10.70 42.03
N SER A 708 24.54 -10.32 41.52
CA SER A 708 23.66 -9.40 42.24
C SER A 708 23.00 -10.17 43.39
N THR A 709 23.77 -10.35 44.47
CA THR A 709 23.35 -10.89 45.79
C THR A 709 22.68 -12.29 45.77
N PRO A 710 23.27 -13.34 46.36
CA PRO A 710 22.54 -14.60 46.57
C PRO A 710 21.30 -14.32 47.44
N LEU A 711 20.11 -14.61 46.92
CA LEU A 711 18.89 -14.61 47.72
C LEU A 711 18.96 -15.82 48.67
N ILE A 712 19.51 -15.62 49.87
CA ILE A 712 19.44 -16.60 50.95
C ILE A 712 18.05 -16.47 51.57
N ALA A 713 17.09 -17.25 51.07
CA ALA A 713 15.83 -17.45 51.78
C ALA A 713 16.12 -18.38 52.97
N SER A 714 16.52 -17.79 54.10
CA SER A 714 16.54 -18.47 55.40
C SER A 714 15.10 -18.74 55.83
N LEU A 715 14.54 -19.86 55.37
CA LEU A 715 13.20 -20.30 55.77
C LEU A 715 13.39 -21.30 56.92
N GLY A 716 12.83 -20.97 58.09
CA GLY A 716 12.90 -21.81 59.29
C GLY A 716 12.20 -23.17 59.14
N ALA A 717 12.47 -24.09 60.07
CA ALA A 717 12.05 -25.49 60.00
C ALA A 717 10.53 -25.71 59.78
N GLY A 718 10.18 -26.58 58.82
CA GLY A 718 8.81 -27.09 58.61
C GLY A 718 8.14 -26.65 57.30
N ILE A 719 8.77 -26.89 56.15
CA ILE A 719 8.40 -26.27 54.88
C ILE A 719 7.80 -27.31 53.92
N VAL A 720 6.47 -27.41 53.92
CA VAL A 720 5.70 -28.03 52.83
C VAL A 720 4.87 -26.89 52.21
N GLY A 721 5.17 -26.52 50.97
CA GLY A 721 4.39 -25.51 50.21
C GLY A 721 4.81 -24.05 50.41
N SER A 722 6.10 -23.75 50.57
CA SER A 722 6.58 -22.36 50.57
C SER A 722 6.87 -21.83 49.16
N THR A 723 6.62 -20.55 48.97
CA THR A 723 6.91 -19.79 47.75
C THR A 723 8.08 -18.83 48.00
N ALA A 724 8.98 -18.71 47.04
CA ALA A 724 10.03 -17.69 47.02
C ALA A 724 9.95 -16.94 45.68
N SER A 725 10.07 -15.62 45.73
CA SER A 725 10.05 -14.76 44.54
C SER A 725 11.42 -14.17 44.29
N LEU A 726 11.82 -14.15 43.02
CA LEU A 726 13.04 -13.54 42.51
C LEU A 726 12.65 -12.44 41.52
N SER A 727 12.89 -11.18 41.88
CA SER A 727 12.72 -10.07 40.94
C SER A 727 13.97 -9.97 40.06
N LEU A 728 13.85 -10.28 38.77
CA LEU A 728 14.92 -10.07 37.80
C LEU A 728 14.88 -8.64 37.30
N MET A 729 15.64 -7.75 37.93
CA MET A 729 15.80 -6.39 37.39
C MET A 729 16.82 -6.41 36.26
N THR A 730 16.37 -6.51 35.01
CA THR A 730 17.23 -6.32 33.84
C THR A 730 16.73 -5.13 33.03
N SER A 731 17.57 -4.10 32.91
CA SER A 731 17.40 -3.01 31.97
C SER A 731 18.14 -3.34 30.67
N GLY A 732 17.49 -3.95 29.68
CA GLY A 732 18.09 -4.17 28.37
C GLY A 732 17.38 -5.21 27.49
N ALA A 733 17.40 -4.99 26.18
CA ALA A 733 16.72 -5.73 25.11
C ALA A 733 17.28 -7.15 24.83
N ASN A 734 18.13 -7.70 25.70
CA ASN A 734 18.66 -9.06 25.57
C ASN A 734 18.74 -9.69 26.96
N LEU A 735 17.78 -10.56 27.28
CA LEU A 735 17.84 -11.40 28.48
C LEU A 735 18.80 -12.57 28.20
N PRO A 736 19.87 -12.76 29.00
CA PRO A 736 20.65 -14.00 28.94
C PRO A 736 19.76 -15.17 29.34
N ASP A 737 20.02 -16.35 28.75
CA ASP A 737 19.51 -17.63 29.27
C ASP A 737 19.77 -17.67 30.79
N LEU A 738 18.69 -17.80 31.56
CA LEU A 738 18.77 -17.88 33.01
C LEU A 738 18.66 -19.34 33.43
N ILE A 739 19.70 -19.84 34.08
CA ILE A 739 19.68 -21.17 34.68
C ILE A 739 19.38 -21.02 36.17
N VAL A 740 18.33 -21.71 36.63
CA VAL A 740 17.91 -21.72 38.03
C VAL A 740 18.04 -23.12 38.61
N GLN A 741 18.74 -23.23 39.74
CA GLN A 741 18.87 -24.46 40.51
C GLN A 741 18.83 -24.16 42.01
N GLY A 742 18.14 -25.01 42.77
CA GLY A 742 18.07 -24.96 44.22
C GLY A 742 18.95 -26.03 44.87
N ALA A 743 19.54 -25.69 46.02
CA ALA A 743 20.26 -26.64 46.87
C ALA A 743 19.85 -26.48 48.34
N VAL A 744 19.73 -27.60 49.07
CA VAL A 744 19.50 -27.57 50.53
C VAL A 744 20.80 -27.75 51.30
N LEU A 745 21.07 -26.79 52.19
CA LEU A 745 22.18 -26.82 53.12
C LEU A 745 21.70 -27.27 54.50
N ARG A 746 22.19 -28.42 54.99
CA ARG A 746 21.93 -28.89 56.35
C ARG A 746 22.83 -28.13 57.33
N VAL A 747 22.25 -27.34 58.23
CA VAL A 747 23.03 -26.59 59.22
C VAL A 747 23.33 -27.48 60.43
N GLY A 748 24.61 -27.86 60.63
CA GLY A 748 25.02 -28.65 61.80
C GLY A 748 26.38 -29.38 61.75
N GLY A 749 27.14 -29.29 60.65
CA GLY A 749 28.47 -29.92 60.52
C GLY A 749 29.40 -29.11 59.59
N PRO A 750 30.70 -29.47 59.47
CA PRO A 750 31.61 -28.79 58.54
C PRO A 750 31.04 -28.87 57.12
N VAL A 751 31.06 -27.75 56.39
CA VAL A 751 30.55 -27.62 55.01
C VAL A 751 31.48 -28.40 54.07
N VAL A 752 31.36 -29.73 54.09
CA VAL A 752 32.11 -30.68 53.24
C VAL A 752 31.20 -31.81 52.76
N ASP A 753 29.88 -31.67 52.92
CA ASP A 753 28.90 -32.71 52.56
C ASP A 753 28.15 -32.36 51.27
N SER A 754 27.68 -33.38 50.57
CA SER A 754 26.92 -33.26 49.32
C SER A 754 25.58 -32.57 49.57
N ALA A 755 25.28 -31.50 48.83
CA ALA A 755 23.97 -30.86 48.86
C ALA A 755 22.99 -31.61 47.95
N ASP A 756 21.76 -31.81 48.44
CA ASP A 756 20.66 -32.31 47.61
C ASP A 756 20.22 -31.20 46.66
N VAL A 757 20.35 -31.44 45.35
CA VAL A 757 20.00 -30.49 44.28
C VAL A 757 18.61 -30.77 43.70
N SER A 758 17.85 -29.71 43.43
CA SER A 758 16.56 -29.79 42.74
C SER A 758 16.73 -29.90 41.21
N ASP A 759 15.60 -30.03 40.52
CA ASP A 759 15.51 -29.91 39.06
C ASP A 759 16.13 -28.60 38.56
N ILE A 760 16.78 -28.67 37.39
CA ILE A 760 17.42 -27.53 36.75
C ILE A 760 16.44 -26.96 35.72
N PHE A 761 16.16 -25.67 35.84
CA PHE A 761 15.32 -24.94 34.89
C PHE A 761 16.17 -24.02 34.03
N LEU A 762 15.91 -24.03 32.74
CA LEU A 762 16.32 -22.99 31.80
C LEU A 762 15.14 -22.06 31.58
N ILE A 763 15.37 -20.78 31.79
CA ILE A 763 14.44 -19.71 31.44
C ILE A 763 15.05 -18.95 30.27
N ARG A 764 14.41 -19.00 29.10
CA ARG A 764 14.89 -18.42 27.84
C ARG A 764 13.79 -17.58 27.23
N CYS A 765 14.09 -16.43 26.61
CA CYS A 765 13.14 -15.89 25.64
C CYS A 765 13.18 -16.71 24.35
N GLN A 766 12.06 -17.31 23.97
CA GLN A 766 11.97 -18.00 22.68
C GLN A 766 11.98 -16.98 21.55
N ASN A 767 12.98 -17.08 20.68
CA ASN A 767 13.00 -16.43 19.36
C ASN A 767 12.17 -17.22 18.34
#